data_AF-A0A2M8NB06-F1
#
_entry.id   AF-A0A2M8NB06-F1
#
_cell.length_a   1.000
_cell.length_b   1.000
_cell.length_c   1.000
_cell.angle_alpha   90.00
_cell.angle_beta   90.00
_cell.angle_gamma   90.00
#
_symmetry.space_group_name_H-M   'P 1'
#
loop_
_entity.id
_entity.type
_entity.pdbx_description
1 polymer ?
#
loop_
_entity_poly.entity_id
_entity_poly.type
_entity_poly.pdbx_seq_one_letter_code
_entity_poly.pdbx_strand_id
1 'polypeptide(L)'
;MEIFTENATNAGFVAAIVAVFGIIFALWTQRWVLSQNAGNEKMQKIAAAVQRGAAAFLRREYRAVTIFVIISAAILFGLSLFEETGMSPWTTVAFLAGALASGTAGYAGMYIAVRANVRTAQAASESLNRGLRVAFASGTVMGTLVVSLALLGVGVLFIVITNQIEDPATAMSALAGFGFGGTSIAIFARVGGGIFTKAADVGADLVGKTEAGIPEDDPRNPATIADNVGDNVGDVAGMGSDLFESYASSIIAAMTLAVLTGGGVAAEKATAAQAFPLLVAAVGTLIALGCTFLVRTKEDASQEDLLWSLRKGVYGASGLIAVAVVVIASLLGLDAGVIVATISGLVGGVLIGYFTEYFTADTYLPTKSLSESAVGGPGIVIIRGLAVGMFSTLAPVVIVIAVTLVAVGASGLYGVAVAAVGMLSTLAITLATDAYGPVADNAGGIAEMAELGENVRNRTDALDSLGNTTAATGKGFAIGSAAMTALALIAAFVTTANGNVDTVNNTTFTDVVLDVRLVTGLFIGAVLPYIFSALTMLAVGRAAQQIVVEVRRQFKEIDGIMEGKNEPDYERCVAISTDSAIREMLLPGIIAVAVPVVIALLTLIGQDNAIRDYVGSETLVGVLLGSLTSAFMLAVMMANAGGAWDNAKKYIEAGHFGGKKSDAHKAAVVGDTVGDPFKDTSGPSLNILLKLLAIVSLVFAPLISNAVGNDDEVPQSVTQTVPGTIVEVANEAGDFTILLAALEQADLTETLNSDGSYTVFAPTDEAFNAFMEANDLEDQDALLALENLGDVLLYHVISGEVMAVDIEAGTVQTLSGETLEITVEDDVVMLNGVATVTTTDIEASNGVIHVIDTVLTQASE
;
A
#
# COMPACT_ATOMS: atom_id res chain seq x y z
N MET A 1 21.42 20.68 0.90
CA MET A 1 21.43 19.32 0.32
C MET A 1 22.23 18.39 1.19
N GLU A 2 23.48 18.75 1.55
CA GLU A 2 24.27 18.07 2.60
C GLU A 2 23.48 17.84 3.89
N ILE A 3 22.65 18.81 4.30
CA ILE A 3 21.76 18.66 5.47
C ILE A 3 20.81 17.45 5.39
N PHE A 4 20.35 17.03 4.20
CA PHE A 4 19.43 15.90 4.05
C PHE A 4 20.15 14.57 3.95
N THR A 5 21.41 14.58 3.50
CA THR A 5 22.27 13.39 3.46
C THR A 5 22.86 13.11 4.84
N GLU A 6 23.07 14.13 5.67
CA GLU A 6 23.53 14.01 7.05
C GLU A 6 22.41 13.61 8.03
N ASN A 7 21.19 14.10 7.82
CA ASN A 7 20.06 13.79 8.71
C ASN A 7 18.72 13.80 7.97
N ALA A 8 18.12 12.61 7.82
CA ALA A 8 16.86 12.43 7.13
C ALA A 8 15.70 13.20 7.78
N THR A 9 15.74 13.46 9.09
CA THR A 9 14.68 14.23 9.80
C THR A 9 14.53 15.66 9.28
N ASN A 10 15.54 16.22 8.61
CA ASN A 10 15.44 17.50 7.90
C ASN A 10 14.37 17.47 6.81
N ALA A 11 14.18 16.34 6.12
CA ALA A 11 13.07 16.18 5.19
C ALA A 11 11.71 16.19 5.91
N GLY A 12 11.64 15.70 7.15
CA GLY A 12 10.48 15.81 8.03
C GLY A 12 10.09 17.26 8.31
N PHE A 13 11.07 18.14 8.54
CA PHE A 13 10.81 19.57 8.75
C PHE A 13 10.29 20.25 7.47
N VAL A 14 10.88 19.93 6.31
CA VAL A 14 10.39 20.44 5.01
C VAL A 14 8.95 19.97 4.76
N ALA A 15 8.67 18.69 4.98
CA ALA A 15 7.34 18.10 4.88
C ALA A 15 6.34 18.84 5.78
N ALA A 16 6.68 19.08 7.05
CA ALA A 16 5.82 19.81 7.98
C ALA A 16 5.57 21.27 7.55
N ILE A 17 6.60 21.99 7.09
CA ILE A 17 6.46 23.37 6.60
C ILE A 17 5.54 23.44 5.38
N VAL A 18 5.77 22.56 4.40
CA VAL A 18 4.94 22.50 3.19
C VAL A 18 3.51 22.10 3.51
N ALA A 19 3.32 21.15 4.42
CA ALA A 19 2.00 20.76 4.89
C ALA A 19 1.24 21.92 5.56
N VAL A 20 1.91 22.71 6.42
CA VAL A 20 1.31 23.91 7.01
C VAL A 20 0.92 24.91 5.92
N PHE A 21 1.78 25.13 4.92
CA PHE A 21 1.45 25.99 3.78
C PHE A 21 0.22 25.47 3.00
N GLY A 22 0.16 24.15 2.75
CA GLY A 22 -0.99 23.50 2.11
C GLY A 22 -2.28 23.68 2.92
N ILE A 23 -2.25 23.51 4.23
CA ILE A 23 -3.40 23.77 5.11
C ILE A 23 -3.84 25.24 5.03
N ILE A 24 -2.90 26.18 5.05
CA ILE A 24 -3.21 27.61 4.89
C ILE A 24 -3.89 27.88 3.54
N PHE A 25 -3.37 27.29 2.46
CA PHE A 25 -3.95 27.40 1.11
C PHE A 25 -5.36 26.80 1.05
N ALA A 26 -5.59 25.63 1.66
CA ALA A 26 -6.91 25.01 1.73
C ALA A 26 -7.89 25.89 2.50
N LEU A 27 -7.50 26.45 3.65
CA LEU A 27 -8.34 27.37 4.43
C LEU A 27 -8.63 28.67 3.68
N TRP A 28 -7.68 29.18 2.90
CA TRP A 28 -7.89 30.33 2.02
C TRP A 28 -8.91 30.00 0.92
N THR A 29 -8.75 28.86 0.24
CA THR A 29 -9.68 28.39 -0.80
C THR A 29 -11.07 28.12 -0.23
N GLN A 30 -11.16 27.52 0.96
CA GLN A 30 -12.41 27.32 1.70
C GLN A 30 -13.12 28.65 1.96
N ARG A 31 -12.42 29.67 2.46
CA ARG A 31 -13.01 31.01 2.68
C ARG A 31 -13.53 31.60 1.38
N TRP A 32 -12.80 31.43 0.28
CA TRP A 32 -13.25 31.86 -1.05
C TRP A 32 -14.53 31.14 -1.49
N VAL A 33 -14.61 29.81 -1.35
CA VAL A 33 -15.83 29.04 -1.64
C VAL A 33 -16.99 29.52 -0.76
N LEU A 34 -16.80 29.63 0.56
CA LEU A 34 -17.86 30.03 1.49
C LEU A 34 -18.38 31.46 1.25
N SER A 35 -17.56 32.33 0.66
CA SER A 35 -17.96 33.68 0.26
C SER A 35 -18.84 33.74 -1.00
N GLN A 36 -18.93 32.66 -1.78
CA GLN A 36 -19.80 32.60 -2.96
C GLN A 36 -21.29 32.61 -2.54
N ASN A 37 -22.13 33.13 -3.43
CA ASN A 37 -23.57 33.24 -3.21
C ASN A 37 -24.21 31.86 -3.03
N ALA A 38 -24.99 31.68 -1.97
CA ALA A 38 -25.68 30.42 -1.64
C ALA A 38 -27.07 30.30 -2.32
N GLY A 39 -27.41 31.22 -3.22
CA GLY A 39 -28.66 31.19 -3.98
C GLY A 39 -29.88 31.56 -3.15
N ASN A 40 -31.06 31.14 -3.61
CA ASN A 40 -32.34 31.52 -3.03
C ASN A 40 -32.69 30.74 -1.74
N GLU A 41 -33.78 31.13 -1.06
CA GLU A 41 -34.20 30.53 0.21
C GLU A 41 -34.53 29.04 0.10
N LYS A 42 -35.14 28.60 -1.01
CA LYS A 42 -35.47 27.19 -1.27
C LYS A 42 -34.20 26.35 -1.36
N MET A 43 -33.20 26.81 -2.13
CA MET A 43 -31.89 26.18 -2.24
C MET A 43 -31.20 26.07 -0.87
N GLN A 44 -31.23 27.14 -0.07
CA GLN A 44 -30.63 27.15 1.25
C GLN A 44 -31.33 26.20 2.23
N LYS A 45 -32.67 26.05 2.16
CA LYS A 45 -33.44 25.09 2.97
C LYS A 45 -33.03 23.65 2.66
N ILE A 46 -32.93 23.30 1.38
CA ILE A 46 -32.50 21.97 0.91
C ILE A 46 -31.07 21.69 1.36
N ALA A 47 -30.15 22.61 1.09
CA ALA A 47 -28.75 22.48 1.48
C ALA A 47 -28.58 22.32 3.01
N ALA A 48 -29.39 23.02 3.81
CA ALA A 48 -29.38 22.87 5.26
C ALA A 48 -29.85 21.48 5.71
N ALA A 49 -30.79 20.84 5.00
CA ALA A 49 -31.21 19.47 5.29
C ALA A 49 -30.08 18.47 5.00
N VAL A 50 -29.42 18.59 3.84
CA VAL A 50 -28.25 17.77 3.48
C VAL A 50 -27.12 17.95 4.50
N GLN A 51 -26.81 19.19 4.89
CA GLN A 51 -25.79 19.48 5.90
C GLN A 51 -26.10 18.85 7.26
N ARG A 52 -27.36 18.88 7.70
CA ARG A 52 -27.77 18.25 8.96
C ARG A 52 -27.68 16.73 8.88
N GLY A 53 -28.12 16.13 7.79
CA GLY A 53 -28.06 14.68 7.57
C GLY A 53 -26.62 14.17 7.57
N ALA A 54 -25.73 14.80 6.80
CA ALA A 54 -24.32 14.42 6.72
C ALA A 54 -23.60 14.56 8.06
N ALA A 55 -23.84 15.67 8.78
CA ALA A 55 -23.26 15.88 10.10
C ALA A 55 -23.79 14.88 11.15
N ALA A 56 -25.06 14.49 11.06
CA ALA A 56 -25.66 13.51 11.96
C ALA A 56 -25.09 12.10 11.73
N PHE A 57 -24.94 11.71 10.46
CA PHE A 57 -24.32 10.44 10.06
C PHE A 57 -22.88 10.35 10.56
N LEU A 58 -22.00 11.28 10.19
CA LEU A 58 -20.58 11.24 10.59
C LEU A 58 -20.41 11.25 12.12
N ARG A 59 -21.26 11.96 12.86
CA ARG A 59 -21.20 11.95 14.33
C ARG A 59 -21.50 10.55 14.89
N ARG A 60 -22.46 9.83 14.31
CA ARG A 60 -22.80 8.46 14.73
C ARG A 60 -21.72 7.47 14.31
N GLU A 61 -21.23 7.60 13.08
CA GLU A 61 -20.11 6.81 12.56
C GLU A 61 -18.86 6.96 13.42
N TYR A 62 -18.40 8.19 13.64
CA TYR A 62 -17.18 8.44 14.38
C TYR A 62 -17.30 8.00 15.84
N ARG A 63 -18.51 8.05 16.42
CA ARG A 63 -18.74 7.49 17.76
C ARG A 63 -18.51 5.98 17.80
N ALA A 64 -19.01 5.24 16.80
CA ALA A 64 -18.80 3.80 16.70
C ALA A 64 -17.33 3.47 16.42
N VAL A 65 -16.72 4.17 15.46
CA VAL A 65 -15.31 3.95 15.07
C VAL A 65 -14.34 4.34 16.19
N THR A 66 -14.62 5.38 16.98
CA THR A 66 -13.78 5.76 18.12
C THR A 66 -13.67 4.63 19.15
N ILE A 67 -14.75 3.85 19.37
CA ILE A 67 -14.70 2.69 20.27
C ILE A 67 -13.70 1.67 19.74
N PHE A 68 -13.75 1.36 18.44
CA PHE A 68 -12.81 0.45 17.79
C PHE A 68 -11.37 0.95 17.89
N VAL A 69 -11.14 2.25 17.64
CA VAL A 69 -9.81 2.88 17.75
C VAL A 69 -9.27 2.79 19.18
N ILE A 70 -10.10 3.07 20.20
CA ILE A 70 -9.67 2.96 21.60
C ILE A 70 -9.29 1.53 21.96
N ILE A 71 -10.09 0.54 21.53
CA ILE A 71 -9.80 -0.88 21.77
C ILE A 71 -8.48 -1.28 21.09
N SER A 72 -8.30 -0.91 19.83
CA SER A 72 -7.08 -1.21 19.07
C SER A 72 -5.86 -0.54 19.69
N ALA A 73 -5.97 0.72 20.11
CA ALA A 73 -4.92 1.44 20.81
C ALA A 73 -4.58 0.80 22.17
N ALA A 74 -5.58 0.32 22.92
CA ALA A 74 -5.35 -0.40 24.17
C ALA A 74 -4.61 -1.73 23.95
N ILE A 75 -4.92 -2.45 22.87
CA ILE A 75 -4.21 -3.68 22.48
C ILE A 75 -2.76 -3.36 22.09
N LEU A 76 -2.54 -2.40 21.19
CA LEU A 76 -1.19 -1.98 20.78
C LEU A 76 -0.35 -1.51 21.97
N PHE A 77 -0.93 -0.71 22.86
CA PHE A 77 -0.25 -0.25 24.06
C PHE A 77 0.06 -1.42 24.99
N GLY A 78 -0.92 -2.29 25.24
CA GLY A 78 -0.74 -3.47 26.07
C GLY A 78 0.38 -4.38 25.56
N LEU A 79 0.44 -4.63 24.25
CA LEU A 79 1.53 -5.40 23.63
C LEU A 79 2.88 -4.70 23.82
N SER A 80 2.95 -3.38 23.63
CA SER A 80 4.19 -2.62 23.81
C SER A 80 4.75 -2.59 25.25
N LEU A 81 4.00 -3.08 26.24
CA LEU A 81 4.50 -3.22 27.62
C LEU A 81 5.36 -4.48 27.83
N PHE A 82 5.31 -5.42 26.88
CA PHE A 82 6.08 -6.66 26.94
C PHE A 82 7.29 -6.54 26.02
N GLU A 83 8.50 -6.52 26.60
CA GLU A 83 9.77 -6.40 25.85
C GLU A 83 9.92 -7.49 24.77
N GLU A 84 9.44 -8.71 25.06
CA GLU A 84 9.42 -9.86 24.14
C GLU A 84 8.74 -9.55 22.80
N THR A 85 7.80 -8.59 22.77
CA THR A 85 7.08 -8.24 21.53
C THR A 85 7.87 -7.33 20.59
N GLY A 86 8.92 -6.66 21.06
CA GLY A 86 9.67 -5.67 20.27
C GLY A 86 8.87 -4.44 19.84
N MET A 87 7.64 -4.27 20.33
CA MET A 87 6.77 -3.16 19.92
C MET A 87 7.03 -1.91 20.75
N SER A 88 7.23 -0.77 20.09
CA SER A 88 7.38 0.52 20.77
C SER A 88 6.03 1.11 21.23
N PRO A 89 5.96 1.74 22.41
CA PRO A 89 4.78 2.52 22.82
C PRO A 89 4.44 3.66 21.85
N TRP A 90 5.44 4.17 21.11
CA TRP A 90 5.26 5.18 20.08
C TRP A 90 4.39 4.69 18.91
N THR A 91 4.30 3.38 18.66
CA THR A 91 3.36 2.79 17.69
C THR A 91 1.92 3.16 18.01
N THR A 92 1.54 3.14 19.29
CA THR A 92 0.18 3.51 19.72
C THR A 92 -0.07 5.01 19.54
N VAL A 93 0.94 5.85 19.83
CA VAL A 93 0.83 7.31 19.64
C VAL A 93 0.67 7.63 18.15
N ALA A 94 1.47 7.01 17.30
CA ALA A 94 1.39 7.15 15.84
C ALA A 94 0.01 6.69 15.33
N PHE A 95 -0.49 5.54 15.82
CA PHE A 95 -1.83 5.03 15.51
C PHE A 95 -2.95 6.03 15.86
N LEU A 96 -2.95 6.56 17.08
CA LEU A 96 -3.95 7.55 17.48
C LEU A 96 -3.86 8.84 16.66
N ALA A 97 -2.65 9.30 16.35
CA ALA A 97 -2.44 10.47 15.50
C ALA A 97 -2.92 10.24 14.06
N GLY A 98 -2.67 9.06 13.50
CA GLY A 98 -3.14 8.66 12.17
C GLY A 98 -4.66 8.59 12.08
N ALA A 99 -5.30 7.98 13.08
CA ALA A 99 -6.76 7.92 13.18
C ALA A 99 -7.38 9.32 13.28
N LEU A 100 -6.81 10.19 14.13
CA LEU A 100 -7.27 11.58 14.26
C LEU A 100 -7.11 12.37 12.96
N ALA A 101 -5.95 12.26 12.31
CA ALA A 101 -5.65 12.97 11.08
C ALA A 101 -6.55 12.51 9.92
N SER A 102 -6.74 11.20 9.75
CA SER A 102 -7.65 10.66 8.73
C SER A 102 -9.10 11.08 8.97
N GLY A 103 -9.61 10.96 10.21
CA GLY A 103 -10.96 11.40 10.54
C GLY A 103 -11.14 12.91 10.34
N THR A 104 -10.11 13.70 10.62
CA THR A 104 -10.13 15.15 10.35
C THR A 104 -10.18 15.44 8.85
N ALA A 105 -9.40 14.72 8.04
CA ALA A 105 -9.38 14.88 6.59
C ALA A 105 -10.75 14.54 5.97
N GLY A 106 -11.35 13.40 6.33
CA GLY A 106 -12.69 13.01 5.88
C GLY A 106 -13.77 14.01 6.30
N TYR A 107 -13.78 14.42 7.57
CA TYR A 107 -14.74 15.41 8.07
C TYR A 107 -14.60 16.77 7.39
N ALA A 108 -13.38 17.26 7.19
CA ALA A 108 -13.14 18.55 6.56
C ALA A 108 -13.54 18.55 5.07
N GLY A 109 -13.29 17.45 4.36
CA GLY A 109 -13.77 17.23 2.99
C GLY A 109 -15.30 17.30 2.91
N MET A 110 -16.01 16.52 3.73
CA MET A 110 -17.47 16.58 3.81
C MET A 110 -17.95 17.99 4.14
N TYR A 111 -17.35 18.63 5.15
CA TYR A 111 -17.76 19.96 5.63
C TYR A 111 -17.80 21.01 4.51
N ILE A 112 -16.80 21.01 3.62
CA ILE A 112 -16.77 21.95 2.50
C ILE A 112 -17.71 21.50 1.37
N ALA A 113 -17.78 20.21 1.05
CA ALA A 113 -18.64 19.68 0.00
C ALA A 113 -20.13 20.03 0.20
N VAL A 114 -20.67 19.77 1.40
CA VAL A 114 -22.08 20.08 1.76
C VAL A 114 -22.41 21.57 1.80
N ARG A 115 -21.40 22.44 1.76
CA ARG A 115 -21.56 23.91 1.69
C ARG A 115 -21.28 24.44 0.29
N ALA A 116 -20.47 23.74 -0.50
CA ALA A 116 -20.12 24.11 -1.85
C ALA A 116 -21.21 23.69 -2.85
N ASN A 117 -21.94 22.62 -2.61
CA ASN A 117 -23.01 22.13 -3.50
C ASN A 117 -24.04 23.23 -3.87
N VAL A 118 -24.62 23.91 -2.89
CA VAL A 118 -25.62 24.98 -3.11
C VAL A 118 -25.03 26.19 -3.86
N ARG A 119 -23.75 26.48 -3.60
CA ARG A 119 -23.02 27.56 -4.25
C ARG A 119 -22.64 27.20 -5.68
N THR A 120 -22.41 25.92 -5.93
CA THR A 120 -22.19 25.37 -7.27
C THR A 120 -23.46 25.46 -8.08
N ALA A 121 -24.62 25.08 -7.53
CA ALA A 121 -25.91 25.24 -8.19
C ALA A 121 -26.19 26.72 -8.53
N GLN A 122 -25.95 27.63 -7.58
CA GLN A 122 -26.10 29.07 -7.83
C GLN A 122 -25.12 29.57 -8.90
N ALA A 123 -23.87 29.14 -8.87
CA ALA A 123 -22.86 29.52 -9.86
C ALA A 123 -23.18 28.98 -11.26
N ALA A 124 -23.74 27.77 -11.35
CA ALA A 124 -24.20 27.15 -12.59
C ALA A 124 -25.39 27.90 -13.22
N SER A 125 -26.23 28.55 -12.39
CA SER A 125 -27.30 29.42 -12.89
C SER A 125 -26.76 30.64 -13.67
N GLU A 126 -25.53 31.08 -13.36
CA GLU A 126 -24.87 32.19 -14.04
C GLU A 126 -24.08 31.71 -15.26
N SER A 127 -23.24 30.68 -15.11
CA SER A 127 -22.36 30.18 -16.18
C SER A 127 -21.81 28.79 -15.87
N LEU A 128 -21.51 28.00 -16.91
CA LEU A 128 -20.96 26.65 -16.77
C LEU A 128 -19.59 26.70 -16.08
N ASN A 129 -18.72 27.64 -16.48
CA ASN A 129 -17.38 27.76 -15.93
C ASN A 129 -17.37 28.24 -14.46
N ARG A 130 -18.32 29.09 -14.03
CA ARG A 130 -18.42 29.43 -12.60
C ARG A 130 -18.85 28.21 -11.78
N GLY A 131 -19.82 27.43 -12.26
CA GLY A 131 -20.21 26.16 -11.64
C GLY A 131 -19.02 25.23 -11.45
N LEU A 132 -18.28 24.96 -12.54
CA LEU A 132 -17.05 24.16 -12.52
C LEU A 132 -16.04 24.67 -11.48
N ARG A 133 -15.76 25.99 -11.47
CA ARG A 133 -14.74 26.56 -10.59
C ARG A 133 -15.10 26.47 -9.11
N VAL A 134 -16.38 26.61 -8.74
CA VAL A 134 -16.80 26.49 -7.34
C VAL A 134 -16.71 25.05 -6.86
N ALA A 135 -17.22 24.11 -7.64
CA ALA A 135 -17.14 22.69 -7.30
C ALA A 135 -15.69 22.19 -7.28
N PHE A 136 -14.88 22.55 -8.27
CA PHE A 136 -13.46 22.15 -8.32
C PHE A 136 -12.64 22.77 -7.19
N ALA A 137 -12.94 24.01 -6.79
CA ALA A 137 -12.30 24.62 -5.62
C ALA A 137 -12.67 23.89 -4.32
N SER A 138 -13.90 23.36 -4.20
CA SER A 138 -14.28 22.48 -3.08
C SER A 138 -13.45 21.21 -3.07
N GLY A 139 -13.32 20.54 -4.23
CA GLY A 139 -12.44 19.37 -4.37
C GLY A 139 -10.98 19.70 -4.05
N THR A 140 -10.50 20.89 -4.44
CA THR A 140 -9.15 21.37 -4.14
C THR A 140 -8.90 21.51 -2.64
N VAL A 141 -9.89 22.00 -1.87
CA VAL A 141 -9.80 22.06 -0.40
C VAL A 141 -9.62 20.66 0.16
N MET A 142 -10.42 19.70 -0.27
CA MET A 142 -10.32 18.31 0.19
C MET A 142 -8.98 17.69 -0.18
N GLY A 143 -8.60 17.70 -1.46
CA GLY A 143 -7.35 17.11 -1.95
C GLY A 143 -6.12 17.69 -1.26
N THR A 144 -6.10 19.01 -1.04
CA THR A 144 -5.01 19.69 -0.33
C THR A 144 -4.95 19.31 1.15
N LEU A 145 -6.09 19.28 1.85
CA LEU A 145 -6.12 18.92 3.28
C LEU A 145 -5.71 17.47 3.49
N VAL A 146 -6.14 16.55 2.62
CA VAL A 146 -5.77 15.13 2.68
C VAL A 146 -4.26 14.96 2.61
N VAL A 147 -3.60 15.48 1.58
CA VAL A 147 -2.14 15.34 1.44
C VAL A 147 -1.39 16.10 2.52
N SER A 148 -1.88 17.27 2.94
CA SER A 148 -1.19 18.11 3.91
C SER A 148 -1.28 17.53 5.33
N LEU A 149 -2.43 17.00 5.73
CA LEU A 149 -2.58 16.35 7.04
C LEU A 149 -1.74 15.07 7.10
N ALA A 150 -1.71 14.28 6.02
CA ALA A 150 -0.87 13.09 5.95
C ALA A 150 0.61 13.46 6.04
N LEU A 151 1.06 14.42 5.22
CA LEU A 151 2.44 14.88 5.19
C LEU A 151 2.89 15.52 6.52
N LEU A 152 2.01 16.29 7.17
CA LEU A 152 2.26 16.86 8.50
C LEU A 152 2.42 15.76 9.54
N GLY A 153 1.50 14.78 9.55
CA GLY A 153 1.53 13.68 10.51
C GLY A 153 2.78 12.82 10.35
N VAL A 154 3.09 12.37 9.13
CA VAL A 154 4.31 11.61 8.84
C VAL A 154 5.55 12.43 9.20
N GLY A 155 5.65 13.69 8.75
CA GLY A 155 6.83 14.52 8.99
C GLY A 155 7.09 14.80 10.48
N VAL A 156 6.05 15.20 11.24
CA VAL A 156 6.18 15.51 12.67
C VAL A 156 6.46 14.24 13.49
N LEU A 157 5.74 13.15 13.25
CA LEU A 157 5.97 11.90 13.97
C LEU A 157 7.33 11.32 13.62
N PHE A 158 7.78 11.42 12.37
CA PHE A 158 9.13 11.00 12.00
C PHE A 158 10.20 11.74 12.80
N ILE A 159 10.09 13.07 12.91
CA ILE A 159 11.01 13.87 13.72
C ILE A 159 10.96 13.46 15.19
N VAL A 160 9.76 13.32 15.76
CA VAL A 160 9.60 13.02 17.20
C VAL A 160 10.10 11.61 17.52
N ILE A 161 9.66 10.60 16.77
CA ILE A 161 9.98 9.19 17.03
C ILE A 161 11.47 8.91 16.84
N THR A 162 12.09 9.43 15.77
CA THR A 162 13.53 9.22 15.51
C THR A 162 14.42 9.92 16.54
N ASN A 163 13.92 10.95 17.24
CA ASN A 163 14.63 11.57 18.36
C ASN A 163 14.44 10.81 19.69
N GLN A 164 13.55 9.83 19.74
CA GLN A 164 13.21 9.08 20.97
C GLN A 164 13.61 7.61 20.89
N ILE A 165 13.79 7.09 19.68
CA ILE A 165 14.18 5.71 19.40
C ILE A 165 15.46 5.78 18.60
N GLU A 166 16.55 5.26 19.17
CA GLU A 166 17.87 5.26 18.53
C GLU A 166 17.94 4.30 17.35
N ASP A 167 17.30 3.13 17.46
CA ASP A 167 17.23 2.16 16.38
C ASP A 167 16.31 2.64 15.24
N PRO A 168 16.83 2.91 14.04
CA PRO A 168 16.05 3.40 12.92
C PRO A 168 14.96 2.43 12.46
N ALA A 169 15.20 1.11 12.56
CA ALA A 169 14.22 0.10 12.13
C ALA A 169 12.99 0.10 13.05
N THR A 170 13.20 0.10 14.36
CA THR A 170 12.14 0.24 15.37
C THR A 170 11.43 1.58 15.24
N ALA A 171 12.13 2.67 14.93
CA ALA A 171 11.53 3.98 14.69
C ALA A 171 10.56 3.96 13.48
N MET A 172 10.94 3.29 12.38
CA MET A 172 10.07 3.15 11.20
C MET A 172 8.88 2.23 11.46
N SER A 173 9.09 1.14 12.20
CA SER A 173 8.01 0.26 12.64
C SER A 173 6.99 1.01 13.51
N ALA A 174 7.46 1.85 14.44
CA ALA A 174 6.58 2.70 15.24
C ALA A 174 5.80 3.71 14.38
N LEU A 175 6.45 4.31 13.38
CA LEU A 175 5.81 5.22 12.45
C LEU A 175 4.72 4.55 11.60
N ALA A 176 4.84 3.26 11.27
CA ALA A 176 3.82 2.47 10.57
C ALA A 176 2.47 2.45 11.31
N GLY A 177 2.48 2.65 12.63
CA GLY A 177 1.27 2.89 13.43
C GLY A 177 0.39 4.00 12.84
N PHE A 178 0.97 5.07 12.30
CA PHE A 178 0.23 6.18 11.67
C PHE A 178 -0.60 5.73 10.47
N GLY A 179 -0.03 4.90 9.59
CA GLY A 179 -0.74 4.29 8.47
C GLY A 179 -1.88 3.39 8.96
N PHE A 180 -1.62 2.55 9.96
CA PHE A 180 -2.64 1.67 10.53
C PHE A 180 -3.82 2.44 11.14
N GLY A 181 -3.54 3.54 11.86
CA GLY A 181 -4.56 4.43 12.40
C GLY A 181 -5.42 5.06 11.31
N GLY A 182 -4.79 5.57 10.25
CA GLY A 182 -5.50 6.13 9.11
C GLY A 182 -6.39 5.10 8.40
N THR A 183 -5.84 3.92 8.13
CA THR A 183 -6.56 2.82 7.46
C THR A 183 -7.76 2.34 8.26
N SER A 184 -7.62 2.30 9.59
CA SER A 184 -8.70 1.92 10.50
C SER A 184 -9.89 2.87 10.40
N ILE A 185 -9.69 4.17 10.18
CA ILE A 185 -10.79 5.09 9.90
C ILE A 185 -11.33 4.90 8.49
N ALA A 186 -10.44 4.77 7.50
CA ALA A 186 -10.80 4.67 6.10
C ALA A 186 -11.72 3.49 5.80
N ILE A 187 -11.44 2.31 6.37
CA ILE A 187 -12.25 1.10 6.10
C ILE A 187 -13.70 1.28 6.56
N PHE A 188 -13.92 1.84 7.75
CA PHE A 188 -15.28 2.08 8.25
C PHE A 188 -15.95 3.25 7.54
N ALA A 189 -15.22 4.33 7.24
CA ALA A 189 -15.77 5.48 6.53
C ALA A 189 -16.21 5.11 5.11
N ARG A 190 -15.44 4.28 4.40
CA ARG A 190 -15.78 3.85 3.04
C ARG A 190 -16.91 2.84 3.02
N VAL A 191 -16.90 1.85 3.91
CA VAL A 191 -17.97 0.84 3.99
C VAL A 191 -19.26 1.44 4.54
N GLY A 192 -19.19 2.18 5.66
CA GLY A 192 -20.33 2.82 6.30
C GLY A 192 -20.96 3.87 5.39
N GLY A 193 -20.15 4.81 4.90
CA GLY A 193 -20.59 5.82 3.93
C GLY A 193 -21.14 5.19 2.65
N GLY A 194 -20.48 4.17 2.10
CA GLY A 194 -20.92 3.42 0.92
C GLY A 194 -22.28 2.73 1.09
N ILE A 195 -22.48 2.01 2.20
CA ILE A 195 -23.77 1.39 2.53
C ILE A 195 -24.86 2.45 2.67
N PHE A 196 -24.55 3.58 3.31
CA PHE A 196 -25.50 4.67 3.49
C PHE A 196 -25.95 5.26 2.13
N THR A 197 -25.00 5.67 1.29
CA THR A 197 -25.29 6.33 0.00
C THR A 197 -26.04 5.38 -0.93
N LYS A 198 -25.49 4.19 -1.19
CA LYS A 198 -26.09 3.30 -2.19
C LYS A 198 -27.41 2.67 -1.74
N ALA A 199 -27.67 2.59 -0.43
CA ALA A 199 -29.00 2.22 0.05
C ALA A 199 -30.05 3.30 -0.27
N ALA A 200 -29.68 4.57 -0.13
CA ALA A 200 -30.54 5.70 -0.44
C ALA A 200 -30.74 5.86 -1.95
N ASP A 201 -29.66 5.84 -2.72
CA ASP A 201 -29.61 5.95 -4.17
C ASP A 201 -30.49 4.88 -4.85
N VAL A 202 -30.20 3.58 -4.63
CA VAL A 202 -30.99 2.47 -5.20
C VAL A 202 -32.46 2.56 -4.78
N GLY A 203 -32.74 2.96 -3.54
CA GLY A 203 -34.11 3.12 -3.04
C GLY A 203 -34.86 4.28 -3.69
N ALA A 204 -34.18 5.41 -3.89
CA ALA A 204 -34.71 6.61 -4.54
C ALA A 204 -34.99 6.34 -6.02
N ASP A 205 -34.03 5.73 -6.71
CA ASP A 205 -34.07 5.50 -8.15
C ASP A 205 -35.07 4.43 -8.55
N LEU A 206 -35.09 3.30 -7.84
CA LEU A 206 -36.02 2.22 -8.15
C LEU A 206 -37.47 2.71 -8.03
N VAL A 207 -37.83 3.31 -6.90
CA VAL A 207 -39.23 3.71 -6.66
C VAL A 207 -39.57 4.99 -7.42
N GLY A 208 -38.67 5.96 -7.47
CA GLY A 208 -38.88 7.22 -8.18
C GLY A 208 -38.93 7.04 -9.71
N LYS A 209 -37.84 6.57 -10.32
CA LYS A 209 -37.70 6.51 -11.78
C LYS A 209 -38.50 5.36 -12.39
N THR A 210 -38.44 4.16 -11.79
CA THR A 210 -39.01 2.96 -12.45
C THR A 210 -40.47 2.68 -12.09
N GLU A 211 -40.90 2.96 -10.85
CA GLU A 211 -42.27 2.70 -10.39
C GLU A 211 -43.17 3.92 -10.54
N ALA A 212 -42.74 5.07 -10.01
CA ALA A 212 -43.55 6.29 -10.00
C ALA A 212 -43.41 7.13 -11.28
N GLY A 213 -42.31 6.97 -12.02
CA GLY A 213 -42.03 7.69 -13.27
C GLY A 213 -41.77 9.19 -13.08
N ILE A 214 -41.34 9.58 -11.88
CA ILE A 214 -40.92 10.95 -11.54
C ILE A 214 -39.45 11.18 -11.92
N PRO A 215 -39.01 12.44 -12.13
CA PRO A 215 -37.61 12.76 -12.35
C PRO A 215 -36.65 12.26 -11.26
N GLU A 216 -35.37 12.16 -11.62
CA GLU A 216 -34.26 12.03 -10.67
C GLU A 216 -34.25 13.22 -9.71
N ASP A 217 -33.85 13.03 -8.45
CA ASP A 217 -33.80 14.10 -7.43
C ASP A 217 -35.11 14.85 -7.17
N ASP A 218 -36.26 14.28 -7.56
CA ASP A 218 -37.53 14.97 -7.41
C ASP A 218 -37.87 15.24 -5.93
N PRO A 219 -38.27 16.47 -5.55
CA PRO A 219 -38.54 16.85 -4.16
C PRO A 219 -39.74 16.12 -3.54
N ARG A 220 -40.50 15.34 -4.32
CA ARG A 220 -41.56 14.49 -3.79
C ARG A 220 -41.01 13.20 -3.19
N ASN A 221 -39.83 12.75 -3.62
CA ASN A 221 -39.23 11.50 -3.18
C ASN A 221 -38.54 11.66 -1.81
N PRO A 222 -38.97 10.95 -0.75
CA PRO A 222 -38.36 11.07 0.59
C PRO A 222 -36.89 10.62 0.66
N ALA A 223 -36.40 9.87 -0.32
CA ALA A 223 -35.04 9.35 -0.28
C ALA A 223 -33.99 10.32 -0.85
N THR A 224 -34.37 11.37 -1.58
CA THR A 224 -33.41 12.26 -2.29
C THR A 224 -32.49 13.03 -1.35
N ILE A 225 -32.96 13.43 -0.17
CA ILE A 225 -32.08 14.03 0.84
C ILE A 225 -31.09 13.00 1.39
N ALA A 226 -31.51 11.74 1.60
CA ALA A 226 -30.60 10.70 2.04
C ALA A 226 -29.55 10.37 0.97
N ASP A 227 -29.96 10.38 -0.29
CA ASP A 227 -29.09 10.18 -1.45
C ASP A 227 -28.02 11.28 -1.52
N ASN A 228 -28.45 12.55 -1.55
CA ASN A 228 -27.54 13.70 -1.56
C ASN A 228 -26.63 13.76 -0.31
N VAL A 229 -27.12 13.34 0.86
CA VAL A 229 -26.29 13.18 2.07
C VAL A 229 -25.22 12.11 1.83
N GLY A 230 -25.61 11.02 1.18
CA GLY A 230 -24.79 9.89 0.82
C GLY A 230 -23.53 10.26 0.06
N ASP A 231 -23.65 11.05 -0.99
CA ASP A 231 -22.50 11.44 -1.83
C ASP A 231 -21.42 12.16 -1.01
N ASN A 232 -21.84 12.91 0.02
CA ASN A 232 -20.92 13.62 0.90
C ASN A 232 -20.28 12.72 1.98
N VAL A 233 -20.98 11.70 2.46
CA VAL A 233 -20.46 10.83 3.54
C VAL A 233 -19.68 9.63 2.99
N GLY A 234 -20.10 9.06 1.87
CA GLY A 234 -19.39 7.98 1.17
C GLY A 234 -18.32 8.52 0.25
N ASP A 235 -18.73 9.28 -0.77
CA ASP A 235 -17.87 9.65 -1.90
C ASP A 235 -16.95 10.83 -1.62
N VAL A 236 -17.19 11.59 -0.56
CA VAL A 236 -16.26 12.63 -0.09
C VAL A 236 -15.53 12.17 1.17
N ALA A 237 -16.20 11.97 2.31
CA ALA A 237 -15.49 11.64 3.56
C ALA A 237 -14.75 10.29 3.53
N GLY A 238 -15.40 9.24 3.01
CA GLY A 238 -14.80 7.92 2.87
C GLY A 238 -13.60 7.93 1.90
N MET A 239 -13.75 8.58 0.75
CA MET A 239 -12.68 8.71 -0.25
C MET A 239 -11.48 9.51 0.28
N GLY A 240 -11.72 10.61 1.00
CA GLY A 240 -10.65 11.41 1.59
C GLY A 240 -9.82 10.62 2.59
N SER A 241 -10.47 9.76 3.37
CA SER A 241 -9.81 8.88 4.34
C SER A 241 -9.02 7.76 3.64
N ASP A 242 -9.56 7.18 2.57
CA ASP A 242 -8.89 6.16 1.74
C ASP A 242 -7.56 6.68 1.15
N LEU A 243 -7.62 7.83 0.50
CA LEU A 243 -6.45 8.39 -0.18
C LEU A 243 -5.46 9.05 0.78
N PHE A 244 -5.92 9.55 1.94
CA PHE A 244 -5.04 9.98 3.04
C PHE A 244 -4.10 8.85 3.46
N GLU A 245 -4.68 7.68 3.71
CA GLU A 245 -3.95 6.51 4.15
C GLU A 245 -3.00 6.00 3.06
N SER A 246 -3.48 5.89 1.81
CA SER A 246 -2.65 5.46 0.68
C SER A 246 -1.37 6.30 0.57
N TYR A 247 -1.52 7.61 0.70
CA TYR A 247 -0.42 8.57 0.64
C TYR A 247 0.55 8.38 1.80
N ALA A 248 0.05 8.36 3.04
CA ALA A 248 0.87 8.19 4.22
C ALA A 248 1.63 6.85 4.22
N SER A 249 0.92 5.74 3.97
CA SER A 249 1.49 4.38 3.99
C SER A 249 2.52 4.17 2.89
N SER A 250 2.36 4.78 1.70
CA SER A 250 3.37 4.69 0.63
C SER A 250 4.69 5.37 1.02
N ILE A 251 4.62 6.54 1.65
CA ILE A 251 5.79 7.28 2.14
C ILE A 251 6.47 6.49 3.25
N ILE A 252 5.69 5.99 4.22
CA ILE A 252 6.21 5.20 5.34
C ILE A 252 6.88 3.92 4.82
N ALA A 253 6.24 3.16 3.91
CA ALA A 253 6.83 1.96 3.33
C ALA A 253 8.17 2.24 2.63
N ALA A 254 8.26 3.34 1.88
CA ALA A 254 9.50 3.75 1.22
C ALA A 254 10.59 4.13 2.24
N MET A 255 10.24 4.86 3.30
CA MET A 255 11.18 5.19 4.39
C MET A 255 11.65 3.94 5.15
N THR A 256 10.74 3.02 5.44
CA THR A 256 11.06 1.74 6.09
C THR A 256 12.02 0.93 5.24
N LEU A 257 11.74 0.76 3.94
CA LEU A 257 12.63 0.02 3.04
C LEU A 257 13.97 0.72 2.81
N ALA A 258 14.03 2.06 2.83
CA ALA A 258 15.29 2.79 2.78
C ALA A 258 16.20 2.44 3.96
N VAL A 259 15.63 2.34 5.16
CA VAL A 259 16.36 1.94 6.38
C VAL A 259 16.79 0.48 6.31
N LEU A 260 15.89 -0.43 5.93
CA LEU A 260 16.15 -1.87 5.99
C LEU A 260 17.08 -2.37 4.88
N THR A 261 17.05 -1.76 3.70
CA THR A 261 17.78 -2.25 2.51
C THR A 261 18.90 -1.30 2.04
N GLY A 262 19.18 -0.24 2.81
CA GLY A 262 20.03 0.86 2.36
C GLY A 262 19.46 1.65 1.16
N GLY A 263 18.21 1.39 0.77
CA GLY A 263 17.55 1.99 -0.38
C GLY A 263 17.97 1.42 -1.74
N GLY A 264 18.62 0.25 -1.78
CA GLY A 264 19.21 -0.28 -3.01
C GLY A 264 20.38 0.57 -3.53
N VAL A 265 21.02 1.33 -2.64
CA VAL A 265 22.14 2.23 -2.87
C VAL A 265 23.26 1.89 -1.86
N ALA A 266 24.49 2.34 -2.10
CA ALA A 266 25.59 2.19 -1.12
C ALA A 266 25.14 2.67 0.28
N ALA A 267 25.54 1.96 1.35
CA ALA A 267 25.08 2.21 2.72
C ALA A 267 25.21 3.68 3.17
N GLU A 268 26.22 4.39 2.66
CA GLU A 268 26.47 5.82 2.88
C GLU A 268 25.34 6.75 2.39
N LYS A 269 24.44 6.27 1.52
CA LYS A 269 23.32 7.03 0.95
C LYS A 269 21.96 6.65 1.54
N ALA A 270 21.89 5.74 2.52
CA ALA A 270 20.64 5.28 3.11
C ALA A 270 19.80 6.44 3.70
N THR A 271 20.45 7.40 4.37
CA THR A 271 19.80 8.61 4.91
C THR A 271 19.18 9.47 3.81
N ALA A 272 19.84 9.59 2.65
CA ALA A 272 19.33 10.32 1.50
C ALA A 272 18.12 9.60 0.87
N ALA A 273 18.16 8.27 0.78
CA ALA A 273 17.06 7.45 0.31
C ALA A 273 15.85 7.52 1.26
N GLN A 274 16.07 7.62 2.57
CA GLN A 274 15.00 7.80 3.54
C GLN A 274 14.35 9.21 3.43
N ALA A 275 15.14 10.24 3.15
CA ALA A 275 14.65 11.62 2.95
C ALA A 275 13.85 11.81 1.65
N PHE A 276 14.20 11.07 0.59
CA PHE A 276 13.67 11.21 -0.76
C PHE A 276 12.13 11.17 -0.88
N PRO A 277 11.39 10.16 -0.38
CA PRO A 277 9.94 10.09 -0.55
C PRO A 277 9.20 11.28 0.10
N LEU A 278 9.69 11.78 1.24
CA LEU A 278 9.14 12.98 1.89
C LEU A 278 9.32 14.25 1.05
N LEU A 279 10.47 14.39 0.39
CA LEU A 279 10.76 15.54 -0.47
C LEU A 279 9.93 15.49 -1.76
N VAL A 280 9.77 14.32 -2.36
CA VAL A 280 8.88 14.12 -3.52
C VAL A 280 7.44 14.46 -3.16
N ALA A 281 6.95 13.98 -2.00
CA ALA A 281 5.63 14.29 -1.47
C ALA A 281 5.42 15.80 -1.21
N ALA A 282 6.42 16.46 -0.60
CA ALA A 282 6.36 17.90 -0.34
C ALA A 282 6.35 18.72 -1.64
N VAL A 283 7.26 18.46 -2.57
CA VAL A 283 7.31 19.19 -3.85
C VAL A 283 6.09 18.89 -4.72
N GLY A 284 5.63 17.62 -4.74
CA GLY A 284 4.40 17.21 -5.41
C GLY A 284 3.17 17.95 -4.90
N THR A 285 3.07 18.15 -3.58
CA THR A 285 2.03 18.98 -2.97
C THR A 285 2.06 20.40 -3.55
N LEU A 286 3.22 21.08 -3.53
CA LEU A 286 3.34 22.45 -4.04
C LEU A 286 3.00 22.57 -5.54
N ILE A 287 3.47 21.60 -6.34
CA ILE A 287 3.18 21.53 -7.78
C ILE A 287 1.67 21.40 -8.00
N ALA A 288 1.02 20.48 -7.28
CA ALA A 288 -0.41 20.26 -7.40
C ALA A 288 -1.23 21.51 -7.04
N LEU A 289 -0.83 22.25 -5.99
CA LEU A 289 -1.46 23.54 -5.63
C LEU A 289 -1.36 24.55 -6.78
N GLY A 290 -0.18 24.68 -7.40
CA GLY A 290 0.02 25.56 -8.55
C GLY A 290 -0.81 25.15 -9.78
N CYS A 291 -0.89 23.85 -10.06
CA CYS A 291 -1.63 23.33 -11.20
C CYS A 291 -3.15 23.46 -11.08
N THR A 292 -3.70 23.62 -9.87
CA THR A 292 -5.15 23.87 -9.69
C THR A 292 -5.63 25.13 -10.43
N PHE A 293 -4.78 26.14 -10.60
CA PHE A 293 -5.11 27.38 -11.32
C PHE A 293 -5.26 27.21 -12.84
N LEU A 294 -4.84 26.07 -13.38
CA LEU A 294 -4.91 25.73 -14.82
C LEU A 294 -6.30 25.20 -15.24
N VAL A 295 -7.13 24.77 -14.29
CA VAL A 295 -8.46 24.17 -14.55
C VAL A 295 -9.49 25.26 -14.81
N ARG A 296 -9.90 25.42 -16.08
CA ARG A 296 -10.89 26.40 -16.56
C ARG A 296 -11.56 25.90 -17.84
N THR A 297 -12.83 26.23 -18.04
CA THR A 297 -13.59 25.87 -19.25
C THR A 297 -14.25 27.08 -19.93
N LYS A 298 -14.78 26.87 -21.13
CA LYS A 298 -15.61 27.80 -21.93
C LYS A 298 -17.10 27.52 -21.70
N GLU A 299 -17.99 28.45 -22.06
CA GLU A 299 -19.44 28.31 -21.79
C GLU A 299 -20.12 27.22 -22.63
N ASP A 300 -19.78 27.12 -23.93
CA ASP A 300 -20.31 26.09 -24.85
C ASP A 300 -19.35 24.89 -24.93
N ALA A 301 -18.87 24.41 -23.78
CA ALA A 301 -17.93 23.30 -23.71
C ALA A 301 -18.63 21.96 -23.98
N SER A 302 -18.04 21.15 -24.86
CA SER A 302 -18.42 19.74 -24.97
C SER A 302 -17.92 18.95 -23.76
N GLN A 303 -18.39 17.71 -23.59
CA GLN A 303 -17.82 16.80 -22.58
C GLN A 303 -16.31 16.59 -22.75
N GLU A 304 -15.84 16.54 -24.00
CA GLU A 304 -14.40 16.42 -24.30
C GLU A 304 -13.60 17.66 -23.86
N ASP A 305 -14.15 18.88 -24.07
CA ASP A 305 -13.53 20.13 -23.62
C ASP A 305 -13.44 20.18 -22.08
N LEU A 306 -14.49 19.71 -21.38
CA LEU A 306 -14.54 19.65 -19.92
C LEU A 306 -13.52 18.66 -19.35
N LEU A 307 -13.43 17.45 -19.91
CA LEU A 307 -12.42 16.45 -19.54
C LEU A 307 -11.01 16.99 -19.76
N TRP A 308 -10.77 17.67 -20.89
CA TRP A 308 -9.46 18.26 -21.15
C TRP A 308 -9.09 19.37 -20.17
N SER A 309 -10.08 20.11 -19.67
CA SER A 309 -9.87 21.17 -18.66
C SER A 309 -9.30 20.61 -17.35
N LEU A 310 -9.75 19.43 -16.91
CA LEU A 310 -9.23 18.76 -15.71
C LEU A 310 -7.89 18.07 -15.97
N ARG A 311 -7.76 17.38 -17.11
CA ARG A 311 -6.52 16.71 -17.54
C ARG A 311 -5.36 17.68 -17.66
N LYS A 312 -5.58 18.90 -18.14
CA LYS A 312 -4.54 19.92 -18.22
C LYS A 312 -3.90 20.21 -16.86
N GLY A 313 -4.70 20.20 -15.80
CA GLY A 313 -4.22 20.30 -14.42
C GLY A 313 -3.40 19.07 -14.01
N VAL A 314 -4.00 17.88 -14.14
CA VAL A 314 -3.39 16.62 -13.71
C VAL A 314 -2.11 16.30 -14.47
N TYR A 315 -2.13 16.31 -15.80
CA TYR A 315 -0.94 16.04 -16.63
C TYR A 315 0.11 17.14 -16.54
N GLY A 316 -0.32 18.39 -16.31
CA GLY A 316 0.60 19.48 -15.98
C GLY A 316 1.38 19.18 -14.70
N ALA A 317 0.68 18.72 -13.65
CA ALA A 317 1.31 18.31 -12.41
C ALA A 317 2.22 17.09 -12.61
N SER A 318 1.79 16.08 -13.38
CA SER A 318 2.59 14.89 -13.71
C SER A 318 3.88 15.24 -14.46
N GLY A 319 3.83 16.16 -15.43
CA GLY A 319 5.03 16.61 -16.14
C GLY A 319 6.02 17.33 -15.22
N LEU A 320 5.52 18.22 -14.36
CA LEU A 320 6.37 18.98 -13.43
C LEU A 320 6.97 18.10 -12.32
N ILE A 321 6.22 17.12 -11.80
CA ILE A 321 6.75 16.21 -10.77
C ILE A 321 7.78 15.25 -11.35
N ALA A 322 7.66 14.82 -12.61
CA ALA A 322 8.70 14.03 -13.27
C ALA A 322 10.04 14.79 -13.31
N VAL A 323 10.02 16.09 -13.62
CA VAL A 323 11.21 16.94 -13.58
C VAL A 323 11.72 17.11 -12.14
N ALA A 324 10.82 17.34 -11.19
CA ALA A 324 11.19 17.49 -9.78
C ALA A 324 11.84 16.23 -9.21
N VAL A 325 11.35 15.04 -9.55
CA VAL A 325 11.94 13.76 -9.15
C VAL A 325 13.40 13.65 -9.62
N VAL A 326 13.67 13.97 -10.89
CA VAL A 326 15.04 13.99 -11.43
C VAL A 326 15.92 14.96 -10.66
N VAL A 327 15.43 16.18 -10.41
CA VAL A 327 16.17 17.22 -9.68
C VAL A 327 16.45 16.80 -8.23
N ILE A 328 15.44 16.33 -7.50
CA ILE A 328 15.58 15.92 -6.09
C ILE A 328 16.57 14.76 -5.96
N ALA A 329 16.41 13.71 -6.77
CA ALA A 329 17.30 12.55 -6.73
C ALA A 329 18.74 12.92 -7.08
N SER A 330 18.94 13.73 -8.13
CA SER A 330 20.27 14.19 -8.54
C SER A 330 20.94 15.03 -7.46
N LEU A 331 20.20 15.91 -6.79
CA LEU A 331 20.72 16.75 -5.71
C LEU A 331 21.04 15.97 -4.43
N LEU A 332 20.37 14.83 -4.20
CA LEU A 332 20.66 13.90 -3.10
C LEU A 332 21.76 12.89 -3.46
N GLY A 333 22.27 12.91 -4.68
CA GLY A 333 23.27 11.94 -5.15
C GLY A 333 22.74 10.51 -5.26
N LEU A 334 21.41 10.33 -5.40
CA LEU A 334 20.79 9.02 -5.56
C LEU A 334 21.00 8.50 -6.98
N ASP A 335 21.07 7.17 -7.10
CA ASP A 335 21.33 6.51 -8.36
C ASP A 335 20.13 6.65 -9.31
N ALA A 336 20.41 6.57 -10.62
CA ALA A 336 19.39 6.75 -11.66
C ALA A 336 18.24 5.73 -11.55
N GLY A 337 18.46 4.58 -10.90
CA GLY A 337 17.44 3.58 -10.64
C GLY A 337 16.25 4.13 -9.85
N VAL A 338 16.51 4.94 -8.81
CA VAL A 338 15.46 5.54 -7.97
C VAL A 338 14.58 6.49 -8.80
N ILE A 339 15.20 7.22 -9.73
CA ILE A 339 14.50 8.11 -10.66
C ILE A 339 13.59 7.29 -11.59
N VAL A 340 14.13 6.23 -12.20
CA VAL A 340 13.39 5.37 -13.13
C VAL A 340 12.22 4.69 -12.43
N ALA A 341 12.43 4.16 -11.23
CA ALA A 341 11.37 3.52 -10.43
C ALA A 341 10.27 4.53 -10.03
N THR A 342 10.64 5.72 -9.57
CA THR A 342 9.65 6.74 -9.19
C THR A 342 8.83 7.21 -10.39
N ILE A 343 9.48 7.45 -11.53
CA ILE A 343 8.80 7.90 -12.77
C ILE A 343 7.94 6.78 -13.34
N SER A 344 8.35 5.52 -13.26
CA SER A 344 7.54 4.39 -13.75
C SER A 344 6.20 4.32 -13.01
N GLY A 345 6.21 4.51 -11.69
CA GLY A 345 5.00 4.59 -10.87
C GLY A 345 4.09 5.75 -11.24
N LEU A 346 4.65 6.95 -11.44
CA LEU A 346 3.92 8.13 -11.93
C LEU A 346 3.23 7.86 -13.28
N VAL A 347 3.99 7.31 -14.24
CA VAL A 347 3.47 6.94 -15.57
C VAL A 347 2.39 5.86 -15.44
N GLY A 348 2.60 4.87 -14.58
CA GLY A 348 1.63 3.83 -14.28
C GLY A 348 0.30 4.39 -13.79
N GLY A 349 0.32 5.36 -12.86
CA GLY A 349 -0.89 6.02 -12.38
C GLY A 349 -1.67 6.74 -13.49
N VAL A 350 -0.95 7.46 -14.35
CA VAL A 350 -1.55 8.15 -15.51
C VAL A 350 -2.18 7.17 -16.49
N LEU A 351 -1.48 6.05 -16.79
CA LEU A 351 -1.98 5.02 -17.70
C LEU A 351 -3.20 4.30 -17.13
N ILE A 352 -3.21 3.97 -15.83
CA ILE A 352 -4.35 3.35 -15.17
C ILE A 352 -5.58 4.27 -15.27
N GLY A 353 -5.41 5.56 -14.97
CA GLY A 353 -6.49 6.54 -15.12
C GLY A 353 -7.04 6.59 -16.56
N TYR A 354 -6.15 6.59 -17.55
CA TYR A 354 -6.53 6.58 -18.97
C TYR A 354 -7.33 5.32 -19.36
N PHE A 355 -6.88 4.13 -18.96
CA PHE A 355 -7.58 2.89 -19.31
C PHE A 355 -8.90 2.76 -18.54
N THR A 356 -8.97 3.19 -17.28
CA THR A 356 -10.24 3.25 -16.55
C THR A 356 -11.24 4.13 -17.30
N GLU A 357 -10.83 5.31 -17.77
CA GLU A 357 -11.69 6.17 -18.58
C GLU A 357 -12.16 5.47 -19.88
N TYR A 358 -11.26 4.77 -20.58
CA TYR A 358 -11.60 4.05 -21.80
C TYR A 358 -12.74 3.02 -21.60
N PHE A 359 -12.78 2.37 -20.45
CA PHE A 359 -13.80 1.37 -20.13
C PHE A 359 -15.08 1.94 -19.53
N THR A 360 -15.05 3.14 -18.96
CA THR A 360 -16.21 3.71 -18.26
C THR A 360 -16.85 4.86 -19.02
N ALA A 361 -16.11 5.73 -19.70
CA ALA A 361 -16.70 6.90 -20.36
C ALA A 361 -17.56 6.50 -21.57
N ASP A 362 -18.69 7.22 -21.72
CA ASP A 362 -19.69 7.00 -22.76
C ASP A 362 -19.25 7.41 -24.18
N THR A 363 -18.05 7.96 -24.31
CA THR A 363 -17.43 8.33 -25.59
C THR A 363 -16.74 7.16 -26.28
N TYR A 364 -16.34 6.12 -25.54
CA TYR A 364 -15.61 4.97 -26.06
C TYR A 364 -16.48 3.74 -26.33
N LEU A 365 -15.92 2.78 -27.08
CA LEU A 365 -16.64 1.59 -27.55
C LEU A 365 -17.18 0.69 -26.43
N PRO A 366 -16.47 0.41 -25.32
CA PRO A 366 -16.97 -0.49 -24.28
C PRO A 366 -18.32 -0.05 -23.70
N THR A 367 -18.42 1.21 -23.26
CA THR A 367 -19.65 1.77 -22.69
C THR A 367 -20.74 1.97 -23.75
N LYS A 368 -20.40 2.46 -24.96
CA LYS A 368 -21.38 2.58 -26.06
C LYS A 368 -22.03 1.25 -26.41
N SER A 369 -21.22 0.19 -26.47
CA SER A 369 -21.71 -1.16 -26.75
C SER A 369 -22.55 -1.71 -25.58
N LEU A 370 -22.25 -1.33 -24.34
CA LEU A 370 -23.08 -1.63 -23.19
C LEU A 370 -24.44 -0.91 -23.27
N SER A 371 -24.46 0.38 -23.63
CA SER A 371 -25.71 1.12 -23.87
C SER A 371 -26.57 0.49 -24.96
N GLU A 372 -25.98 0.09 -26.08
CA GLU A 372 -26.69 -0.58 -27.18
C GLU A 372 -27.33 -1.90 -26.70
N SER A 373 -26.64 -2.63 -25.83
CA SER A 373 -27.13 -3.90 -25.29
C SER A 373 -28.41 -3.75 -24.45
N ALA A 374 -28.71 -2.55 -23.96
CA ALA A 374 -29.93 -2.24 -23.20
C ALA A 374 -31.21 -2.45 -24.00
N VAL A 375 -31.16 -2.37 -25.34
CA VAL A 375 -32.27 -2.73 -26.22
C VAL A 375 -32.69 -4.20 -26.04
N GLY A 376 -31.75 -5.07 -25.64
CA GLY A 376 -31.98 -6.48 -25.35
C GLY A 376 -32.56 -6.78 -23.96
N GLY A 377 -32.71 -5.77 -23.11
CA GLY A 377 -33.29 -5.89 -21.77
C GLY A 377 -32.27 -6.17 -20.64
N PRO A 378 -32.73 -6.18 -19.37
CA PRO A 378 -31.87 -6.12 -18.19
C PRO A 378 -30.85 -7.27 -18.09
N GLY A 379 -31.25 -8.51 -18.40
CA GLY A 379 -30.34 -9.66 -18.32
C GLY A 379 -29.12 -9.53 -19.24
N ILE A 380 -29.30 -8.94 -20.43
CA ILE A 380 -28.22 -8.71 -21.38
C ILE A 380 -27.31 -7.57 -20.90
N VAL A 381 -27.88 -6.50 -20.34
CA VAL A 381 -27.12 -5.39 -19.73
C VAL A 381 -26.21 -5.88 -18.61
N ILE A 382 -26.72 -6.75 -17.73
CA ILE A 382 -25.92 -7.32 -16.64
C ILE A 382 -24.80 -8.21 -17.16
N ILE A 383 -25.08 -9.11 -18.11
CA ILE A 383 -24.04 -9.96 -18.72
C ILE A 383 -22.96 -9.09 -19.37
N ARG A 384 -23.37 -8.06 -20.11
CA ARG A 384 -22.43 -7.20 -20.84
C ARG A 384 -21.58 -6.36 -19.89
N GLY A 385 -22.16 -5.78 -18.84
CA GLY A 385 -21.40 -4.96 -17.88
C GLY A 385 -20.43 -5.78 -17.04
N LEU A 386 -20.81 -7.00 -16.61
CA LEU A 386 -19.88 -7.92 -15.95
C LEU A 386 -18.71 -8.29 -16.87
N ALA A 387 -18.98 -8.58 -18.15
CA ALA A 387 -17.94 -8.86 -19.12
C ALA A 387 -17.01 -7.66 -19.33
N VAL A 388 -17.55 -6.45 -19.48
CA VAL A 388 -16.75 -5.21 -19.59
C VAL A 388 -15.87 -5.02 -18.35
N GLY A 389 -16.43 -5.20 -17.14
CA GLY A 389 -15.67 -5.16 -15.89
C GLY A 389 -14.50 -6.15 -15.88
N MET A 390 -14.74 -7.41 -16.23
CA MET A 390 -13.69 -8.43 -16.29
C MET A 390 -12.61 -8.08 -17.32
N PHE A 391 -12.99 -7.67 -18.53
CA PHE A 391 -12.03 -7.22 -19.55
C PHE A 391 -11.20 -6.01 -19.11
N SER A 392 -11.81 -5.09 -18.34
CA SER A 392 -11.14 -3.88 -17.88
C SER A 392 -9.99 -4.14 -16.91
N THR A 393 -9.92 -5.33 -16.30
CA THR A 393 -8.82 -5.70 -15.38
C THR A 393 -7.48 -5.88 -16.08
N LEU A 394 -7.48 -6.22 -17.37
CA LEU A 394 -6.27 -6.58 -18.10
C LEU A 394 -5.24 -5.44 -18.12
N ALA A 395 -5.67 -4.22 -18.47
CA ALA A 395 -4.74 -3.11 -18.64
C ALA A 395 -4.12 -2.67 -17.29
N PRO A 396 -4.90 -2.42 -16.21
CA PRO A 396 -4.32 -2.08 -14.91
C PRO A 396 -3.39 -3.16 -14.36
N VAL A 397 -3.70 -4.45 -14.53
CA VAL A 397 -2.82 -5.54 -14.09
C VAL A 397 -1.51 -5.55 -14.86
N VAL A 398 -1.56 -5.45 -16.19
CA VAL A 398 -0.33 -5.40 -17.01
C VAL A 398 0.51 -4.17 -16.67
N ILE A 399 -0.12 -3.02 -16.40
CA ILE A 399 0.58 -1.80 -15.99
C ILE A 399 1.27 -2.00 -14.64
N VAL A 400 0.58 -2.53 -13.63
CA VAL A 400 1.18 -2.80 -12.32
C VAL A 400 2.34 -3.79 -12.45
N ILE A 401 2.19 -4.86 -13.24
CA ILE A 401 3.29 -5.81 -13.51
C ILE A 401 4.48 -5.08 -14.14
N ALA A 402 4.26 -4.26 -15.17
CA ALA A 402 5.34 -3.54 -15.85
C ALA A 402 6.04 -2.55 -14.92
N VAL A 403 5.28 -1.78 -14.13
CA VAL A 403 5.81 -0.86 -13.13
C VAL A 403 6.65 -1.61 -12.09
N THR A 404 6.14 -2.71 -11.56
CA THR A 404 6.86 -3.54 -10.58
C THR A 404 8.16 -4.10 -11.16
N LEU A 405 8.14 -4.66 -12.37
CA LEU A 405 9.36 -5.21 -13.00
C LEU A 405 10.41 -4.12 -13.26
N VAL A 406 9.97 -2.95 -13.73
CA VAL A 406 10.87 -1.79 -13.93
C VAL A 406 11.42 -1.30 -12.59
N ALA A 407 10.58 -1.20 -11.58
CA ALA A 407 10.97 -0.71 -10.26
C ALA A 407 11.96 -1.64 -9.55
N VAL A 408 11.67 -2.94 -9.54
CA VAL A 408 12.57 -3.98 -8.97
C VAL A 408 13.89 -4.03 -9.72
N GLY A 409 13.86 -4.06 -11.06
CA GLY A 409 15.08 -4.07 -11.86
C GLY A 409 15.94 -2.81 -11.74
N ALA A 410 15.34 -1.69 -11.29
CA ALA A 410 16.03 -0.42 -11.15
C ALA A 410 16.61 -0.18 -9.75
N SER A 411 15.90 -0.54 -8.68
CA SER A 411 16.34 -0.30 -7.28
C SER A 411 15.75 -1.30 -6.28
N GLY A 412 15.51 -2.55 -6.70
CA GLY A 412 15.01 -3.62 -5.85
C GLY A 412 13.66 -3.30 -5.19
N LEU A 413 13.47 -3.79 -3.96
CA LEU A 413 12.24 -3.58 -3.18
C LEU A 413 12.00 -2.09 -2.84
N TYR A 414 13.07 -1.32 -2.61
CA TYR A 414 12.95 0.13 -2.42
C TYR A 414 12.38 0.82 -3.68
N GLY A 415 12.81 0.37 -4.87
CA GLY A 415 12.26 0.80 -6.15
C GLY A 415 10.73 0.69 -6.21
N VAL A 416 10.17 -0.43 -5.75
CA VAL A 416 8.71 -0.65 -5.70
C VAL A 416 8.01 0.38 -4.81
N ALA A 417 8.62 0.69 -3.65
CA ALA A 417 8.06 1.65 -2.72
C ALA A 417 8.09 3.09 -3.25
N VAL A 418 9.20 3.52 -3.87
CA VAL A 418 9.26 4.85 -4.48
C VAL A 418 8.41 4.96 -5.75
N ALA A 419 8.14 3.86 -6.45
CA ALA A 419 7.14 3.83 -7.51
C ALA A 419 5.73 4.10 -6.97
N ALA A 420 5.36 3.52 -5.83
CA ALA A 420 4.09 3.83 -5.16
C ALA A 420 4.00 5.32 -4.78
N VAL A 421 5.08 5.91 -4.22
CA VAL A 421 5.17 7.35 -3.93
C VAL A 421 5.06 8.19 -5.21
N GLY A 422 5.73 7.78 -6.28
CA GLY A 422 5.67 8.43 -7.59
C GLY A 422 4.25 8.46 -8.15
N MET A 423 3.51 7.35 -8.02
CA MET A 423 2.10 7.27 -8.43
C MET A 423 1.25 8.28 -7.67
N LEU A 424 1.43 8.39 -6.35
CA LEU A 424 0.65 9.26 -5.46
C LEU A 424 1.16 10.71 -5.38
N SER A 425 2.25 11.04 -6.06
CA SER A 425 2.90 12.36 -5.97
C SER A 425 2.04 13.53 -6.47
N THR A 426 1.03 13.27 -7.30
CA THR A 426 0.05 14.27 -7.79
C THR A 426 -1.30 14.18 -7.07
N LEU A 427 -1.39 13.45 -5.96
CA LEU A 427 -2.67 13.12 -5.32
C LEU A 427 -3.54 14.35 -5.02
N ALA A 428 -2.97 15.48 -4.62
CA ALA A 428 -3.76 16.64 -4.23
C ALA A 428 -4.67 17.17 -5.37
N ILE A 429 -4.19 17.13 -6.62
CA ILE A 429 -4.98 17.56 -7.78
C ILE A 429 -5.85 16.43 -8.34
N THR A 430 -5.37 15.18 -8.33
CA THR A 430 -6.17 14.02 -8.75
C THR A 430 -7.39 13.85 -7.83
N LEU A 431 -7.21 13.99 -6.52
CA LEU A 431 -8.30 13.95 -5.55
C LEU A 431 -9.22 15.19 -5.67
N ALA A 432 -8.68 16.33 -6.08
CA ALA A 432 -9.53 17.50 -6.35
C ALA A 432 -10.48 17.27 -7.54
N THR A 433 -10.04 16.53 -8.57
CA THR A 433 -10.91 16.13 -9.69
C THR A 433 -11.94 15.08 -9.29
N ASP A 434 -11.60 14.20 -8.36
CA ASP A 434 -12.50 13.15 -7.87
C ASP A 434 -13.60 13.75 -6.95
N ALA A 435 -13.18 14.48 -5.92
CA ALA A 435 -14.06 15.16 -4.97
C ALA A 435 -14.93 16.27 -5.57
N TYR A 436 -14.63 16.69 -6.80
CA TYR A 436 -15.47 17.59 -7.59
C TYR A 436 -16.82 16.93 -7.96
N GLY A 437 -16.81 15.64 -8.28
CA GLY A 437 -17.99 14.90 -8.78
C GLY A 437 -19.18 14.98 -7.82
N PRO A 438 -19.05 14.50 -6.56
CA PRO A 438 -20.15 14.55 -5.58
C PRO A 438 -20.70 15.96 -5.32
N VAL A 439 -19.87 17.00 -5.46
CA VAL A 439 -20.30 18.39 -5.29
C VAL A 439 -21.14 18.86 -6.49
N ALA A 440 -20.78 18.42 -7.70
CA ALA A 440 -21.53 18.69 -8.92
C ALA A 440 -22.87 17.94 -8.96
N ASP A 441 -22.87 16.68 -8.51
CA ASP A 441 -24.07 15.84 -8.40
C ASP A 441 -25.11 16.47 -7.46
N ASN A 442 -24.71 16.75 -6.22
CA ASN A 442 -25.55 17.48 -5.26
C ASN A 442 -26.01 18.85 -5.78
N ALA A 443 -25.21 19.53 -6.60
CA ALA A 443 -25.63 20.79 -7.21
C ALA A 443 -26.77 20.58 -8.23
N GLY A 444 -26.74 19.47 -8.97
CA GLY A 444 -27.85 19.01 -9.79
C GLY A 444 -29.08 18.70 -8.96
N GLY A 445 -28.94 17.90 -7.90
CA GLY A 445 -30.04 17.57 -6.99
C GLY A 445 -30.70 18.81 -6.38
N ILE A 446 -29.89 19.78 -5.93
CA ILE A 446 -30.40 21.07 -5.45
C ILE A 446 -31.10 21.86 -6.56
N ALA A 447 -30.57 21.85 -7.79
CA ALA A 447 -31.19 22.57 -8.91
C ALA A 447 -32.57 22.02 -9.27
N GLU A 448 -32.74 20.70 -9.23
CA GLU A 448 -34.02 20.02 -9.48
C GLU A 448 -35.00 20.26 -8.34
N MET A 449 -34.61 19.97 -7.09
CA MET A 449 -35.44 20.19 -5.90
C MET A 449 -35.85 21.66 -5.74
N ALA A 450 -35.00 22.60 -6.13
CA ALA A 450 -35.30 24.03 -6.09
C ALA A 450 -36.00 24.57 -7.34
N GLU A 451 -36.25 23.75 -8.35
CA GLU A 451 -36.93 24.10 -9.61
C GLU A 451 -36.27 25.30 -10.35
N LEU A 452 -34.93 25.30 -10.46
CA LEU A 452 -34.18 26.43 -11.04
C LEU A 452 -34.29 26.54 -12.59
N GLY A 453 -34.95 25.57 -13.23
CA GLY A 453 -35.20 25.52 -14.67
C GLY A 453 -34.20 24.66 -15.45
N GLU A 454 -34.62 24.21 -16.63
CA GLU A 454 -33.88 23.23 -17.47
C GLU A 454 -32.47 23.69 -17.84
N ASN A 455 -32.24 24.98 -18.07
CA ASN A 455 -30.90 25.49 -18.40
C ASN A 455 -29.89 25.27 -17.27
N VAL A 456 -30.34 25.36 -16.01
CA VAL A 456 -29.48 25.12 -14.84
C VAL A 456 -29.23 23.63 -14.69
N ARG A 457 -30.28 22.80 -14.82
CA ARG A 457 -30.16 21.33 -14.75
C ARG A 457 -29.26 20.79 -15.85
N ASN A 458 -29.38 21.26 -17.10
CA ASN A 458 -28.49 20.86 -18.20
C ASN A 458 -27.02 21.19 -17.93
N ARG A 459 -26.74 22.33 -17.29
CA ARG A 459 -25.37 22.70 -16.90
C ARG A 459 -24.86 21.82 -15.77
N THR A 460 -25.68 21.57 -14.74
CA THR A 460 -25.28 20.67 -13.65
C THR A 460 -25.14 19.23 -14.11
N ASP A 461 -25.99 18.74 -15.01
CA ASP A 461 -25.88 17.40 -15.62
C ASP A 461 -24.58 17.26 -16.43
N ALA A 462 -24.14 18.32 -17.12
CA ALA A 462 -22.85 18.32 -17.80
C ALA A 462 -21.67 18.24 -16.81
N LEU A 463 -21.78 18.90 -15.65
CA LEU A 463 -20.78 18.86 -14.57
C LEU A 463 -20.80 17.50 -13.84
N ASP A 464 -21.98 16.92 -13.62
CA ASP A 464 -22.20 15.60 -13.03
C ASP A 464 -21.60 14.49 -13.91
N SER A 465 -21.92 14.49 -15.21
CA SER A 465 -21.36 13.54 -16.17
C SER A 465 -19.83 13.61 -16.26
N LEU A 466 -19.26 14.82 -16.17
CA LEU A 466 -17.82 15.01 -16.03
C LEU A 466 -17.31 14.37 -14.72
N GLY A 467 -18.02 14.64 -13.62
CA GLY A 467 -17.81 14.09 -12.29
C GLY A 467 -17.75 12.56 -12.26
N ASN A 468 -18.70 11.87 -12.89
CA ASN A 468 -18.76 10.40 -12.94
C ASN A 468 -17.54 9.80 -13.65
N THR A 469 -17.12 10.42 -14.75
CA THR A 469 -15.90 10.02 -15.46
C THR A 469 -14.68 10.25 -14.58
N THR A 470 -14.56 11.41 -13.94
CA THR A 470 -13.41 11.73 -13.08
C THR A 470 -13.39 10.86 -11.83
N ALA A 471 -14.54 10.52 -11.27
CA ALA A 471 -14.67 9.62 -10.13
C ALA A 471 -14.27 8.19 -10.49
N ALA A 472 -14.65 7.70 -11.67
CA ALA A 472 -14.14 6.44 -12.17
C ALA A 472 -12.61 6.45 -12.28
N THR A 473 -12.03 7.49 -12.91
CA THR A 473 -10.56 7.60 -13.02
C THR A 473 -9.86 7.73 -11.66
N GLY A 474 -10.46 8.45 -10.71
CA GLY A 474 -9.97 8.59 -9.34
C GLY A 474 -9.99 7.28 -8.58
N LYS A 475 -11.08 6.50 -8.70
CA LYS A 475 -11.17 5.12 -8.17
C LYS A 475 -10.14 4.19 -8.82
N GLY A 476 -9.99 4.24 -10.15
CA GLY A 476 -8.97 3.46 -10.86
C GLY A 476 -7.56 3.77 -10.37
N PHE A 477 -7.25 5.05 -10.21
CA PHE A 477 -5.99 5.53 -9.64
C PHE A 477 -5.81 5.10 -8.17
N ALA A 478 -6.85 5.20 -7.34
CA ALA A 478 -6.83 4.75 -5.94
C ALA A 478 -6.55 3.24 -5.85
N ILE A 479 -7.20 2.44 -6.70
CA ILE A 479 -7.01 0.98 -6.74
C ILE A 479 -5.61 0.61 -7.24
N GLY A 480 -5.13 1.27 -8.30
CA GLY A 480 -3.77 1.04 -8.83
C GLY A 480 -2.68 1.43 -7.85
N SER A 481 -2.81 2.59 -7.20
CA SER A 481 -1.87 3.05 -6.18
C SER A 481 -1.93 2.17 -4.93
N ALA A 482 -3.11 1.70 -4.52
CA ALA A 482 -3.24 0.75 -3.43
C ALA A 482 -2.51 -0.56 -3.70
N ALA A 483 -2.56 -1.10 -4.92
CA ALA A 483 -1.81 -2.31 -5.29
C ALA A 483 -0.29 -2.10 -5.15
N MET A 484 0.23 -0.97 -5.64
CA MET A 484 1.66 -0.63 -5.50
C MET A 484 2.06 -0.37 -4.04
N THR A 485 1.24 0.35 -3.29
CA THR A 485 1.46 0.63 -1.86
C THR A 485 1.43 -0.65 -1.04
N ALA A 486 0.48 -1.55 -1.29
CA ALA A 486 0.45 -2.83 -0.59
C ALA A 486 1.64 -3.70 -0.95
N LEU A 487 2.08 -3.74 -2.21
CA LEU A 487 3.30 -4.45 -2.57
C LEU A 487 4.53 -3.88 -1.83
N ALA A 488 4.62 -2.56 -1.70
CA ALA A 488 5.66 -1.89 -0.91
C ALA A 488 5.57 -2.23 0.59
N LEU A 489 4.37 -2.26 1.17
CA LEU A 489 4.14 -2.65 2.56
C LEU A 489 4.44 -4.14 2.80
N ILE A 490 4.11 -5.01 1.84
CA ILE A 490 4.43 -6.45 1.89
C ILE A 490 5.94 -6.63 1.84
N ALA A 491 6.63 -5.91 0.95
CA ALA A 491 8.09 -5.93 0.88
C ALA A 491 8.73 -5.45 2.21
N ALA A 492 8.21 -4.36 2.78
CA ALA A 492 8.64 -3.87 4.09
C ALA A 492 8.39 -4.92 5.19
N PHE A 493 7.21 -5.54 5.20
CA PHE A 493 6.83 -6.58 6.16
C PHE A 493 7.75 -7.80 6.08
N VAL A 494 7.98 -8.36 4.88
CA VAL A 494 8.86 -9.52 4.67
C VAL A 494 10.27 -9.21 5.15
N THR A 495 10.80 -8.03 4.80
CA THR A 495 12.15 -7.62 5.20
C THR A 495 12.26 -7.40 6.71
N THR A 496 11.21 -6.89 7.37
CA THR A 496 11.18 -6.72 8.83
C THR A 496 11.00 -8.05 9.56
N ALA A 497 10.16 -8.96 9.05
CA ALA A 497 9.77 -10.18 9.76
C ALA A 497 10.83 -11.30 9.68
N ASN A 498 11.63 -11.33 8.61
CA ASN A 498 12.58 -12.43 8.35
C ASN A 498 14.06 -12.02 8.46
N GLY A 499 14.37 -10.77 8.85
CA GLY A 499 15.72 -10.22 8.71
C GLY A 499 16.11 -10.03 7.23
N ASN A 500 17.33 -9.54 6.96
CA ASN A 500 17.80 -9.35 5.58
C ASN A 500 17.65 -10.66 4.79
N VAL A 501 16.92 -10.59 3.66
CA VAL A 501 16.55 -11.74 2.80
C VAL A 501 17.77 -12.40 2.13
N ASP A 502 18.98 -11.98 2.46
CA ASP A 502 20.24 -12.52 1.95
C ASP A 502 20.76 -13.72 2.78
N THR A 503 20.21 -14.00 3.97
CA THR A 503 20.57 -15.17 4.81
C THR A 503 19.63 -16.36 4.63
N VAL A 504 19.16 -16.60 3.40
CA VAL A 504 18.51 -17.88 3.06
C VAL A 504 19.61 -18.92 2.83
N ASN A 505 20.09 -19.49 3.93
CA ASN A 505 20.89 -20.71 3.91
C ASN A 505 20.11 -21.80 3.15
N ASN A 506 20.63 -22.20 1.99
CA ASN A 506 20.40 -23.47 1.31
C ASN A 506 18.94 -23.98 1.15
N THR A 507 17.93 -23.10 1.19
CA THR A 507 16.53 -23.49 0.96
C THR A 507 16.21 -23.34 -0.52
N THR A 508 15.81 -24.43 -1.16
CA THR A 508 15.49 -24.41 -2.58
C THR A 508 14.28 -23.50 -2.80
N PHE A 509 14.24 -22.74 -3.89
CA PHE A 509 13.03 -22.00 -4.30
C PHE A 509 11.77 -22.88 -4.27
N THR A 510 11.91 -24.17 -4.58
CA THR A 510 10.86 -25.17 -4.51
C THR A 510 10.31 -25.37 -3.10
N ASP A 511 11.15 -25.34 -2.07
CA ASP A 511 10.76 -25.54 -0.68
C ASP A 511 9.95 -24.35 -0.16
N VAL A 512 10.30 -23.12 -0.56
CA VAL A 512 9.56 -21.90 -0.23
C VAL A 512 8.18 -21.86 -0.88
N VAL A 513 8.08 -22.22 -2.16
CA VAL A 513 6.80 -22.17 -2.91
C VAL A 513 5.83 -23.27 -2.47
N LEU A 514 6.35 -24.43 -2.04
CA LEU A 514 5.54 -25.56 -1.57
C LEU A 514 5.30 -25.56 -0.07
N ASP A 515 5.74 -24.53 0.67
CA ASP A 515 5.41 -24.39 2.09
C ASP A 515 3.88 -24.36 2.27
N VAL A 516 3.38 -25.36 2.99
CA VAL A 516 1.94 -25.55 3.27
C VAL A 516 1.36 -24.33 3.98
N ARG A 517 2.15 -23.64 4.81
CA ARG A 517 1.77 -22.42 5.53
C ARG A 517 1.55 -21.28 4.55
N LEU A 518 2.44 -21.09 3.59
CA LEU A 518 2.32 -20.10 2.51
C LEU A 518 1.09 -20.37 1.64
N VAL A 519 0.91 -21.61 1.18
CA VAL A 519 -0.22 -22.00 0.34
C VAL A 519 -1.55 -21.83 1.07
N THR A 520 -1.61 -22.20 2.36
CA THR A 520 -2.79 -21.99 3.21
C THR A 520 -3.11 -20.51 3.34
N GLY A 521 -2.09 -19.69 3.61
CA GLY A 521 -2.20 -18.24 3.63
C GLY A 521 -2.76 -17.69 2.33
N LEU A 522 -2.26 -18.15 1.17
CA LEU A 522 -2.71 -17.76 -0.16
C LEU A 522 -4.22 -17.95 -0.36
N PHE A 523 -4.76 -19.11 0.03
CA PHE A 523 -6.20 -19.36 -0.08
C PHE A 523 -7.03 -18.49 0.88
N ILE A 524 -6.56 -18.30 2.11
CA ILE A 524 -7.20 -17.39 3.08
C ILE A 524 -7.21 -15.96 2.53
N GLY A 525 -6.07 -15.48 2.04
CA GLY A 525 -5.92 -14.17 1.42
C GLY A 525 -6.84 -13.99 0.21
N ALA A 526 -6.90 -14.98 -0.67
CA ALA A 526 -7.68 -14.90 -1.90
C ALA A 526 -9.20 -14.90 -1.67
N VAL A 527 -9.69 -15.58 -0.62
CA VAL A 527 -11.13 -15.66 -0.32
C VAL A 527 -11.65 -14.43 0.42
N LEU A 528 -10.80 -13.73 1.18
CA LEU A 528 -11.20 -12.56 1.97
C LEU A 528 -11.87 -11.46 1.15
N PRO A 529 -11.34 -11.03 -0.02
CA PRO A 529 -12.01 -10.05 -0.88
C PRO A 529 -13.42 -10.47 -1.30
N TYR A 530 -13.63 -11.75 -1.62
CA TYR A 530 -14.94 -12.25 -2.02
C TYR A 530 -15.95 -12.21 -0.87
N ILE A 531 -15.54 -12.64 0.33
CA ILE A 531 -16.38 -12.58 1.52
C ILE A 531 -16.69 -11.14 1.89
N PHE A 532 -15.68 -10.27 1.84
CA PHE A 532 -15.85 -8.84 2.12
C PHE A 532 -16.84 -8.19 1.14
N SER A 533 -16.69 -8.43 -0.16
CA SER A 533 -17.62 -7.96 -1.19
C SER A 533 -19.03 -8.51 -0.99
N ALA A 534 -19.16 -9.81 -0.70
CA ALA A 534 -20.48 -10.41 -0.45
C ALA A 534 -21.19 -9.77 0.75
N LEU A 535 -20.47 -9.56 1.87
CA LEU A 535 -21.03 -8.92 3.06
C LEU A 535 -21.50 -7.49 2.79
N THR A 536 -20.67 -6.69 2.10
CA THR A 536 -20.99 -5.30 1.77
C THR A 536 -22.14 -5.19 0.76
N MET A 537 -22.17 -6.03 -0.28
CA MET A 537 -23.29 -6.08 -1.22
C MET A 537 -24.61 -6.48 -0.54
N LEU A 538 -24.58 -7.51 0.31
CA LEU A 538 -25.76 -7.95 1.04
C LEU A 538 -26.25 -6.88 2.02
N ALA A 539 -25.34 -6.10 2.62
CA ALA A 539 -25.69 -4.97 3.46
C ALA A 539 -26.43 -3.87 2.69
N VAL A 540 -25.90 -3.44 1.53
CA VAL A 540 -26.56 -2.47 0.66
C VAL A 540 -27.94 -2.98 0.24
N GLY A 541 -28.04 -4.23 -0.22
CA GLY A 541 -29.32 -4.81 -0.66
C GLY A 541 -30.38 -4.84 0.46
N ARG A 542 -30.00 -5.21 1.69
CA ARG A 542 -30.91 -5.18 2.86
C ARG A 542 -31.36 -3.76 3.18
N ALA A 543 -30.46 -2.79 3.14
CA ALA A 543 -30.74 -1.39 3.46
C ALA A 543 -31.61 -0.73 2.38
N ALA A 544 -31.26 -0.91 1.10
CA ALA A 544 -32.03 -0.44 -0.04
C ALA A 544 -33.48 -0.97 -0.01
N GLN A 545 -33.66 -2.26 0.31
CA GLN A 545 -35.01 -2.83 0.43
C GLN A 545 -35.85 -2.14 1.52
N GLN A 546 -35.25 -1.70 2.62
CA GLN A 546 -35.96 -0.93 3.65
C GLN A 546 -36.34 0.46 3.16
N ILE A 547 -35.45 1.14 2.44
CA ILE A 547 -35.73 2.43 1.81
C ILE A 547 -36.86 2.30 0.78
N VAL A 548 -36.81 1.30 -0.11
CA VAL A 548 -37.86 1.03 -1.10
C VAL A 548 -39.23 0.88 -0.44
N VAL A 549 -39.31 0.10 0.64
CA VAL A 549 -40.58 -0.09 1.39
C VAL A 549 -41.05 1.21 2.02
N GLU A 550 -40.14 2.03 2.55
CA GLU A 550 -40.48 3.33 3.15
C GLU A 550 -40.94 4.35 2.11
N VAL A 551 -40.25 4.48 0.97
CA VAL A 551 -40.65 5.38 -0.12
C VAL A 551 -42.05 4.99 -0.63
N ARG A 552 -42.30 3.70 -0.88
CA ARG A 552 -43.62 3.19 -1.27
C ARG A 552 -44.69 3.49 -0.22
N ARG A 553 -44.36 3.34 1.08
CA ARG A 553 -45.27 3.66 2.18
C ARG A 553 -45.65 5.13 2.15
N GLN A 554 -44.69 6.04 2.05
CA GLN A 554 -44.95 7.47 2.03
C GLN A 554 -45.78 7.91 0.81
N PHE A 555 -45.45 7.42 -0.40
CA PHE A 555 -46.23 7.70 -1.60
C PHE A 555 -47.69 7.21 -1.51
N LYS A 556 -47.95 6.18 -0.71
CA LYS A 556 -49.29 5.61 -0.53
C LYS A 556 -50.07 6.24 0.63
N GLU A 557 -49.40 6.52 1.75
CA GLU A 557 -50.05 6.89 3.02
C GLU A 557 -50.09 8.40 3.28
N ILE A 558 -49.19 9.19 2.66
CA ILE A 558 -49.15 10.64 2.84
C ILE A 558 -49.82 11.30 1.63
N ASP A 559 -51.09 11.66 1.80
CA ASP A 559 -51.88 12.35 0.78
C ASP A 559 -51.17 13.62 0.30
N GLY A 560 -51.20 13.91 -1.00
CA GLY A 560 -50.69 15.17 -1.54
C GLY A 560 -49.19 15.20 -1.89
N ILE A 561 -48.40 14.16 -1.60
CA ILE A 561 -46.97 14.10 -1.99
C ILE A 561 -46.84 14.07 -3.51
N MET A 562 -47.55 13.15 -4.18
CA MET A 562 -47.40 12.96 -5.63
C MET A 562 -47.90 14.18 -6.43
N GLU A 563 -48.87 14.92 -5.86
CA GLU A 563 -49.37 16.20 -6.36
C GLU A 563 -48.48 17.41 -6.01
N GLY A 564 -47.41 17.22 -5.22
CA GLY A 564 -46.49 18.28 -4.79
C GLY A 564 -47.08 19.25 -3.76
N LYS A 565 -48.14 18.86 -3.03
CA LYS A 565 -48.83 19.69 -2.05
C LYS A 565 -48.28 19.55 -0.63
N ASN A 566 -47.77 18.37 -0.28
CA ASN A 566 -47.22 18.05 1.04
C ASN A 566 -45.76 17.63 0.93
N GLU A 567 -44.96 17.96 1.95
CA GLU A 567 -43.53 17.58 2.02
C GLU A 567 -43.40 16.11 2.47
N PRO A 568 -42.49 15.33 1.85
CA PRO A 568 -42.17 13.98 2.31
C PRO A 568 -41.35 13.99 3.61
N ASP A 569 -41.35 12.88 4.35
CA ASP A 569 -40.52 12.69 5.53
C ASP A 569 -39.13 12.17 5.12
N TYR A 570 -38.22 13.13 4.89
CA TYR A 570 -36.82 12.86 4.56
C TYR A 570 -36.02 12.26 5.72
N GLU A 571 -36.35 12.63 6.97
CA GLU A 571 -35.58 12.22 8.15
C GLU A 571 -35.65 10.70 8.34
N ARG A 572 -36.80 10.11 7.97
CA ARG A 572 -36.99 8.67 8.05
C ARG A 572 -36.04 7.88 7.14
N CYS A 573 -35.85 8.30 5.90
CA CYS A 573 -34.91 7.64 4.97
C CYS A 573 -33.46 7.80 5.44
N VAL A 574 -33.08 9.00 5.90
CA VAL A 574 -31.75 9.25 6.48
C VAL A 574 -31.50 8.35 7.70
N ALA A 575 -32.48 8.17 8.58
CA ALA A 575 -32.37 7.31 9.75
C ALA A 575 -32.18 5.83 9.38
N ILE A 576 -32.95 5.32 8.41
CA ILE A 576 -32.85 3.92 7.94
C ILE A 576 -31.46 3.64 7.36
N SER A 577 -30.97 4.51 6.47
CA SER A 577 -29.63 4.37 5.89
C SER A 577 -28.55 4.46 6.96
N THR A 578 -28.69 5.38 7.92
CA THR A 578 -27.74 5.53 9.03
C THR A 578 -27.67 4.28 9.90
N ASP A 579 -28.80 3.82 10.40
CA ASP A 579 -28.84 2.70 11.35
C ASP A 579 -28.36 1.40 10.68
N SER A 580 -28.67 1.22 9.39
CA SER A 580 -28.19 0.08 8.60
C SER A 580 -26.68 0.15 8.37
N ALA A 581 -26.16 1.29 7.90
CA ALA A 581 -24.74 1.47 7.64
C ALA A 581 -23.88 1.21 8.87
N ILE A 582 -24.22 1.80 10.03
CA ILE A 582 -23.46 1.64 11.27
C ILE A 582 -23.44 0.18 11.74
N ARG A 583 -24.55 -0.53 11.62
CA ARG A 583 -24.64 -1.93 12.06
C ARG A 583 -23.85 -2.85 11.13
N GLU A 584 -23.99 -2.65 9.83
CA GLU A 584 -23.49 -3.57 8.81
C GLU A 584 -22.00 -3.36 8.50
N MET A 585 -21.45 -2.16 8.72
CA MET A 585 -20.03 -1.87 8.49
C MET A 585 -19.07 -2.56 9.48
N LEU A 586 -19.57 -2.95 10.67
CA LEU A 586 -18.72 -3.48 11.74
C LEU A 586 -18.06 -4.81 11.38
N LEU A 587 -18.85 -5.77 10.86
CA LEU A 587 -18.34 -7.11 10.60
C LEU A 587 -17.23 -7.13 9.52
N PRO A 588 -17.39 -6.50 8.33
CA PRO A 588 -16.32 -6.43 7.34
C PRO A 588 -15.06 -5.77 7.87
N GLY A 589 -15.19 -4.65 8.62
CA GLY A 589 -14.03 -3.95 9.19
C GLY A 589 -13.30 -4.74 10.27
N ILE A 590 -14.03 -5.46 11.12
CA ILE A 590 -13.42 -6.32 12.15
C ILE A 590 -12.66 -7.47 11.51
N ILE A 591 -13.22 -8.15 10.49
CA ILE A 591 -12.55 -9.26 9.80
C ILE A 591 -11.21 -8.80 9.21
N ALA A 592 -11.18 -7.62 8.59
CA ALA A 592 -9.99 -7.06 7.95
C ALA A 592 -8.80 -6.86 8.91
N VAL A 593 -9.07 -6.52 10.18
CA VAL A 593 -8.02 -6.35 11.21
C VAL A 593 -7.77 -7.65 11.97
N ALA A 594 -8.82 -8.43 12.23
CA ALA A 594 -8.70 -9.64 13.04
C ALA A 594 -7.85 -10.73 12.38
N VAL A 595 -7.92 -10.91 11.05
CA VAL A 595 -7.16 -11.97 10.37
C VAL A 595 -5.64 -11.85 10.59
N PRO A 596 -4.96 -10.74 10.24
CA PRO A 596 -3.51 -10.63 10.43
C PRO A 596 -3.13 -10.69 11.91
N VAL A 597 -3.93 -10.10 12.81
CA VAL A 597 -3.69 -10.15 14.27
C VAL A 597 -3.79 -11.57 14.81
N VAL A 598 -4.81 -12.33 14.42
CA VAL A 598 -4.98 -13.72 14.87
C VAL A 598 -3.83 -14.58 14.36
N ILE A 599 -3.40 -14.42 13.11
CA ILE A 599 -2.25 -15.16 12.57
C ILE A 599 -0.96 -14.79 13.32
N ALA A 600 -0.72 -13.50 13.57
CA ALA A 600 0.44 -13.05 14.34
C ALA A 600 0.46 -13.62 15.77
N LEU A 601 -0.70 -13.62 16.47
CA LEU A 601 -0.83 -14.19 17.81
C LEU A 601 -0.69 -15.72 17.81
N LEU A 602 -1.24 -16.41 16.81
CA LEU A 602 -1.07 -17.86 16.67
C LEU A 602 0.39 -18.24 16.38
N THR A 603 1.10 -17.40 15.63
CA THR A 603 2.55 -17.57 15.39
C THR A 603 3.31 -17.45 16.71
N LEU A 604 3.01 -16.44 17.53
CA LEU A 604 3.61 -16.24 18.86
C LEU A 604 3.31 -17.41 19.82
N ILE A 605 2.04 -17.80 19.96
CA ILE A 605 1.64 -18.90 20.87
C ILE A 605 2.13 -20.26 20.35
N GLY A 606 2.32 -20.38 19.04
CA GLY A 606 2.66 -21.61 18.35
C GLY A 606 4.14 -21.99 18.41
N GLN A 607 5.05 -21.08 18.82
CA GLN A 607 6.51 -21.28 18.76
C GLN A 607 6.97 -22.62 19.34
N ASP A 608 6.47 -22.97 20.53
CA ASP A 608 6.89 -24.16 21.29
C ASP A 608 6.00 -25.38 21.08
N ASN A 609 5.13 -25.38 20.06
CA ASN A 609 4.17 -26.48 19.86
C ASN A 609 3.89 -26.77 18.37
N ALA A 610 3.10 -27.83 18.14
CA ALA A 610 2.75 -28.29 16.80
C ALA A 610 1.98 -27.27 15.95
N ILE A 611 1.54 -26.12 16.49
CA ILE A 611 0.90 -25.05 15.70
C ILE A 611 1.91 -24.38 14.76
N ARG A 612 3.20 -24.30 15.14
CA ARG A 612 4.27 -23.73 14.30
C ARG A 612 4.37 -24.38 12.91
N ASP A 613 4.05 -25.67 12.81
CA ASP A 613 4.06 -26.43 11.55
C ASP A 613 2.94 -25.99 10.59
N TYR A 614 1.90 -25.32 11.10
CA TYR A 614 0.71 -24.93 10.32
C TYR A 614 0.53 -23.42 10.18
N VAL A 615 1.10 -22.60 11.08
CA VAL A 615 0.95 -21.14 11.09
C VAL A 615 2.29 -20.48 11.38
N GLY A 616 2.69 -19.55 10.52
CA GLY A 616 3.94 -18.78 10.66
C GLY A 616 3.90 -17.45 9.91
N SER A 617 5.07 -16.80 9.82
CA SER A 617 5.23 -15.56 9.03
C SER A 617 4.87 -15.80 7.57
N GLU A 618 5.17 -16.99 7.04
CA GLU A 618 4.85 -17.46 5.70
C GLU A 618 3.34 -17.53 5.46
N THR A 619 2.55 -17.90 6.48
CA THR A 619 1.09 -17.85 6.39
C THR A 619 0.60 -16.42 6.17
N LEU A 620 1.18 -15.46 6.89
CA LEU A 620 0.81 -14.05 6.74
C LEU A 620 1.25 -13.50 5.38
N VAL A 621 2.47 -13.83 4.92
CA VAL A 621 2.92 -13.54 3.55
C VAL A 621 1.92 -14.11 2.52
N GLY A 622 1.48 -15.35 2.69
CA GLY A 622 0.48 -15.98 1.84
C GLY A 622 -0.83 -15.21 1.83
N VAL A 623 -1.34 -14.81 3.00
CA VAL A 623 -2.57 -13.99 3.11
C VAL A 623 -2.42 -12.68 2.35
N LEU A 624 -1.27 -12.02 2.48
CA LEU A 624 -1.02 -10.76 1.80
C LEU A 624 -0.94 -10.92 0.28
N LEU A 625 -0.24 -11.94 -0.23
CA LEU A 625 -0.12 -12.20 -1.66
C LEU A 625 -1.44 -12.65 -2.29
N GLY A 626 -2.18 -13.54 -1.61
CA GLY A 626 -3.51 -13.98 -2.03
C GLY A 626 -4.52 -12.84 -2.05
N SER A 627 -4.49 -11.99 -1.01
CA SER A 627 -5.31 -10.77 -0.95
C SER A 627 -4.93 -9.78 -2.05
N LEU A 628 -3.64 -9.51 -2.25
CA LEU A 628 -3.14 -8.61 -3.29
C LEU A 628 -3.67 -8.98 -4.67
N THR A 629 -3.51 -10.24 -5.05
CA THR A 629 -3.91 -10.73 -6.37
C THR A 629 -5.44 -10.72 -6.55
N SER A 630 -6.19 -11.24 -5.57
CA SER A 630 -7.65 -11.33 -5.64
C SER A 630 -8.34 -9.97 -5.52
N ALA A 631 -7.99 -9.17 -4.51
CA ALA A 631 -8.64 -7.89 -4.21
C ALA A 631 -8.42 -6.87 -5.31
N PHE A 632 -7.22 -6.78 -5.87
CA PHE A 632 -6.90 -5.81 -6.91
C PHE A 632 -7.75 -6.05 -8.17
N MET A 633 -7.80 -7.29 -8.66
CA MET A 633 -8.61 -7.63 -9.83
C MET A 633 -10.10 -7.42 -9.57
N LEU A 634 -10.59 -7.82 -8.40
CA LEU A 634 -12.00 -7.66 -8.03
C LEU A 634 -12.39 -6.19 -7.85
N ALA A 635 -11.51 -5.37 -7.27
CA ALA A 635 -11.72 -3.93 -7.11
C ALA A 635 -11.83 -3.22 -8.45
N VAL A 636 -10.90 -3.49 -9.39
CA VAL A 636 -10.94 -2.92 -10.75
C VAL A 636 -12.20 -3.36 -11.47
N MET A 637 -12.51 -4.66 -11.43
CA MET A 637 -13.71 -5.21 -12.08
C MET A 637 -14.99 -4.53 -11.57
N MET A 638 -15.15 -4.42 -10.25
CA MET A 638 -16.35 -3.84 -9.64
C MET A 638 -16.46 -2.34 -9.93
N ALA A 639 -15.38 -1.59 -9.76
CA ALA A 639 -15.37 -0.15 -10.00
C ALA A 639 -15.70 0.18 -11.47
N ASN A 640 -15.07 -0.50 -12.42
CA ASN A 640 -15.27 -0.23 -13.84
C ASN A 640 -16.61 -0.77 -14.37
N ALA A 641 -17.09 -1.93 -13.90
CA ALA A 641 -18.41 -2.43 -14.28
C ALA A 641 -19.51 -1.46 -13.84
N GLY A 642 -19.47 -1.00 -12.58
CA GLY A 642 -20.44 -0.03 -12.08
C GLY A 642 -20.36 1.30 -12.79
N GLY A 643 -19.15 1.86 -13.01
CA GLY A 643 -18.99 3.10 -13.76
C GLY A 643 -19.48 2.99 -15.22
N ALA A 644 -19.28 1.83 -15.86
CA ALA A 644 -19.76 1.59 -17.21
C ALA A 644 -21.29 1.48 -17.27
N TRP A 645 -21.94 0.83 -16.30
CA TRP A 645 -23.41 0.77 -16.25
C TRP A 645 -24.04 2.15 -16.07
N ASP A 646 -23.48 2.97 -15.19
CA ASP A 646 -23.98 4.33 -14.94
C ASP A 646 -23.85 5.22 -16.17
N ASN A 647 -22.67 5.25 -16.78
CA ASN A 647 -22.46 6.03 -17.99
C ASN A 647 -23.27 5.46 -19.17
N ALA A 648 -23.54 4.16 -19.20
CA ALA A 648 -24.43 3.58 -20.21
C ALA A 648 -25.88 4.06 -20.04
N LYS A 649 -26.36 4.20 -18.80
CA LYS A 649 -27.65 4.82 -18.45
C LYS A 649 -27.67 6.29 -18.89
N LYS A 650 -26.69 7.10 -18.47
CA LYS A 650 -26.62 8.53 -18.83
C LYS A 650 -26.56 8.75 -20.35
N TYR A 651 -25.86 7.89 -21.09
CA TYR A 651 -25.83 7.95 -22.57
C TYR A 651 -27.22 7.77 -23.19
N ILE A 652 -28.05 6.87 -22.64
CA ILE A 652 -29.45 6.68 -23.07
C ILE A 652 -30.30 7.88 -22.65
N GLU A 653 -30.11 8.41 -21.45
CA GLU A 653 -30.82 9.60 -20.96
C GLU A 653 -30.59 10.84 -21.82
N ALA A 654 -29.41 10.95 -22.45
CA ALA A 654 -29.07 12.00 -23.43
C ALA A 654 -29.84 11.88 -24.77
N GLY A 655 -30.70 10.87 -24.93
CA GLY A 655 -31.61 10.72 -26.08
C GLY A 655 -31.29 9.55 -27.00
N HIS A 656 -30.24 8.78 -26.72
CA HIS A 656 -29.91 7.58 -27.49
C HIS A 656 -30.86 6.42 -27.13
N PHE A 657 -31.06 5.49 -28.07
CA PHE A 657 -31.83 4.25 -27.86
C PHE A 657 -33.24 4.45 -27.26
N GLY A 658 -33.89 5.58 -27.56
CA GLY A 658 -35.26 5.88 -27.12
C GLY A 658 -35.37 6.84 -25.93
N GLY A 659 -34.26 7.23 -25.31
CA GLY A 659 -34.27 8.27 -24.28
C GLY A 659 -34.87 7.83 -22.94
N LYS A 660 -35.03 8.80 -22.03
CA LYS A 660 -35.67 8.62 -20.72
C LYS A 660 -37.03 7.93 -20.86
N LYS A 661 -37.35 7.03 -19.91
CA LYS A 661 -38.61 6.24 -19.80
C LYS A 661 -38.79 5.12 -20.84
N SER A 662 -37.90 4.98 -21.82
CA SER A 662 -37.90 3.82 -22.74
C SER A 662 -37.60 2.50 -22.03
N ASP A 663 -37.87 1.37 -22.68
CA ASP A 663 -37.54 0.05 -22.13
C ASP A 663 -36.02 -0.15 -22.01
N ALA A 664 -35.24 0.39 -22.96
CA ALA A 664 -33.79 0.40 -22.88
C ALA A 664 -33.29 1.22 -21.68
N HIS A 665 -33.90 2.38 -21.42
CA HIS A 665 -33.60 3.18 -20.24
C HIS A 665 -33.88 2.41 -18.94
N LYS A 666 -35.05 1.77 -18.82
CA LYS A 666 -35.37 0.94 -17.64
C LYS A 666 -34.38 -0.20 -17.46
N ALA A 667 -33.94 -0.84 -18.55
CA ALA A 667 -32.93 -1.90 -18.50
C ALA A 667 -31.56 -1.39 -18.03
N ALA A 668 -31.16 -0.20 -18.49
CA ALA A 668 -29.92 0.43 -18.07
C ALA A 668 -29.96 0.85 -16.59
N VAL A 669 -31.10 1.36 -16.09
CA VAL A 669 -31.31 1.65 -14.66
C VAL A 669 -31.15 0.38 -13.81
N VAL A 670 -31.63 -0.77 -14.26
CA VAL A 670 -31.37 -2.05 -13.55
C VAL A 670 -29.87 -2.39 -13.54
N GLY A 671 -29.16 -2.13 -14.64
CA GLY A 671 -27.70 -2.28 -14.68
C GLY A 671 -26.98 -1.39 -13.67
N ASP A 672 -27.36 -0.12 -13.62
CA ASP A 672 -26.78 0.89 -12.74
C ASP A 672 -27.02 0.56 -11.26
N THR A 673 -28.26 0.23 -10.89
CA THR A 673 -28.58 -0.19 -9.50
C THR A 673 -27.88 -1.46 -9.03
N VAL A 674 -27.41 -2.31 -9.95
CA VAL A 674 -26.49 -3.42 -9.64
C VAL A 674 -25.04 -2.92 -9.51
N GLY A 675 -24.66 -1.96 -10.35
CA GLY A 675 -23.36 -1.31 -10.38
C GLY A 675 -23.06 -0.38 -9.19
N ASP A 676 -24.08 0.17 -8.55
CA ASP A 676 -23.95 1.07 -7.41
C ASP A 676 -23.21 0.47 -6.21
N PRO A 677 -23.64 -0.67 -5.63
CA PRO A 677 -22.87 -1.32 -4.57
C PRO A 677 -21.48 -1.77 -5.06
N PHE A 678 -21.31 -2.07 -6.35
CA PHE A 678 -20.01 -2.43 -6.92
C PHE A 678 -19.04 -1.24 -6.89
N LYS A 679 -19.43 -0.08 -7.42
CA LYS A 679 -18.54 1.07 -7.66
C LYS A 679 -18.37 2.00 -6.46
N ASP A 680 -19.29 1.97 -5.49
CA ASP A 680 -19.31 2.95 -4.38
C ASP A 680 -19.27 2.31 -2.98
N THR A 681 -19.41 0.98 -2.87
CA THR A 681 -19.28 0.28 -1.58
C THR A 681 -18.19 -0.78 -1.64
N SER A 682 -18.40 -1.87 -2.37
CA SER A 682 -17.52 -3.04 -2.33
C SER A 682 -16.19 -2.77 -3.03
N GLY A 683 -16.21 -2.36 -4.30
CA GLY A 683 -15.01 -2.19 -5.12
C GLY A 683 -13.96 -1.25 -4.52
N PRO A 684 -14.30 0.00 -4.17
CA PRO A 684 -13.35 0.90 -3.51
C PRO A 684 -12.88 0.39 -2.15
N SER A 685 -13.76 -0.23 -1.34
CA SER A 685 -13.37 -0.73 -0.01
C SER A 685 -12.37 -1.90 -0.07
N LEU A 686 -12.32 -2.64 -1.18
CA LEU A 686 -11.31 -3.69 -1.37
C LEU A 686 -9.89 -3.15 -1.47
N ASN A 687 -9.71 -1.94 -2.01
CA ASN A 687 -8.39 -1.31 -2.04
C ASN A 687 -7.89 -1.04 -0.60
N ILE A 688 -8.81 -0.66 0.30
CA ILE A 688 -8.50 -0.37 1.71
C ILE A 688 -8.25 -1.68 2.45
N LEU A 689 -9.08 -2.71 2.23
CA LEU A 689 -8.88 -4.04 2.80
C LEU A 689 -7.46 -4.55 2.54
N LEU A 690 -7.02 -4.44 1.29
CA LEU A 690 -5.70 -4.88 0.85
C LEU A 690 -4.55 -4.14 1.55
N LYS A 691 -4.65 -2.81 1.67
CA LYS A 691 -3.65 -2.01 2.40
C LYS A 691 -3.71 -2.25 3.90
N LEU A 692 -4.90 -2.43 4.46
CA LEU A 692 -5.13 -2.68 5.88
C LEU A 692 -4.46 -3.99 6.31
N LEU A 693 -4.63 -5.06 5.53
CA LEU A 693 -3.97 -6.33 5.81
C LEU A 693 -2.45 -6.15 5.83
N ALA A 694 -1.89 -5.44 4.86
CA ALA A 694 -0.44 -5.21 4.75
C ALA A 694 0.12 -4.32 5.89
N ILE A 695 -0.52 -3.19 6.20
CA ILE A 695 -0.04 -2.28 7.24
C ILE A 695 -0.20 -2.88 8.65
N VAL A 696 -1.28 -3.64 8.90
CA VAL A 696 -1.43 -4.36 10.17
C VAL A 696 -0.34 -5.42 10.30
N SER A 697 -0.07 -6.18 9.23
CA SER A 697 1.03 -7.16 9.24
C SER A 697 2.38 -6.50 9.53
N LEU A 698 2.65 -5.35 8.91
CA LEU A 698 3.88 -4.57 9.16
C LEU A 698 3.98 -4.06 10.60
N VAL A 699 2.90 -3.54 11.18
CA VAL A 699 2.88 -3.06 12.58
C VAL A 699 3.13 -4.20 13.57
N PHE A 700 2.67 -5.41 13.25
CA PHE A 700 2.89 -6.61 14.07
C PHE A 700 4.16 -7.39 13.67
N ALA A 701 4.95 -6.90 12.70
CA ALA A 701 6.16 -7.58 12.25
C ALA A 701 7.21 -7.78 13.36
N PRO A 702 7.47 -6.80 14.27
CA PRO A 702 8.42 -7.01 15.37
C PRO A 702 8.03 -8.18 16.27
N LEU A 703 6.73 -8.35 16.53
CA LEU A 703 6.20 -9.45 17.34
C LEU A 703 6.46 -10.81 16.68
N ILE A 704 6.40 -10.87 15.34
CA ILE A 704 6.68 -12.08 14.58
C ILE A 704 8.20 -12.34 14.52
N SER A 705 9.01 -11.31 14.26
CA SER A 705 10.47 -11.43 14.19
C SER A 705 11.07 -11.92 15.51
N ASN A 706 10.62 -11.36 16.65
CA ASN A 706 11.10 -11.79 17.96
C ASN A 706 10.58 -13.18 18.36
N ALA A 707 9.44 -13.61 17.80
CA ALA A 707 8.97 -14.98 17.97
C ALA A 707 9.80 -16.00 17.15
N VAL A 708 10.43 -15.59 16.06
CA VAL A 708 11.31 -16.49 15.29
C VAL A 708 12.73 -16.53 15.90
N GLY A 709 13.17 -15.45 16.56
CA GLY A 709 14.53 -15.29 17.11
C GLY A 709 14.84 -15.91 18.48
N ASN A 710 14.05 -16.86 18.98
CA ASN A 710 14.31 -17.55 20.27
C ASN A 710 14.80 -19.00 20.13
N ASP A 711 15.02 -19.48 18.91
CA ASP A 711 15.79 -20.70 18.67
C ASP A 711 17.25 -20.30 18.41
N ASP A 712 18.10 -20.64 19.38
CA ASP A 712 19.56 -20.51 19.46
C ASP A 712 20.12 -19.13 19.87
N GLU A 713 21.07 -19.16 20.82
CA GLU A 713 21.88 -18.04 21.24
C GLU A 713 22.46 -17.30 20.03
N VAL A 714 21.91 -16.12 19.73
CA VAL A 714 22.45 -15.20 18.73
C VAL A 714 23.82 -14.72 19.22
N PRO A 715 24.95 -15.02 18.53
CA PRO A 715 26.18 -14.26 18.74
C PRO A 715 25.89 -12.82 18.30
N GLN A 716 26.23 -11.86 19.15
CA GLN A 716 25.98 -10.44 18.90
C GLN A 716 26.47 -10.01 17.51
N SER A 717 25.59 -9.30 16.79
CA SER A 717 25.89 -8.39 15.68
C SER A 717 27.15 -8.67 14.87
N VAL A 718 27.04 -9.50 13.84
CA VAL A 718 28.04 -9.50 12.75
C VAL A 718 27.71 -8.32 11.84
N THR A 719 28.30 -7.16 12.15
CA THR A 719 28.74 -6.20 11.12
C THR A 719 29.33 -7.01 9.97
N GLN A 720 29.05 -6.68 8.70
CA GLN A 720 29.79 -7.26 7.57
C GLN A 720 31.30 -7.11 7.85
N THR A 721 31.91 -8.15 8.39
CA THR A 721 33.35 -8.30 8.50
C THR A 721 33.73 -9.05 7.24
N VAL A 722 34.54 -8.40 6.44
CA VAL A 722 35.48 -9.08 5.53
C VAL A 722 35.99 -10.32 6.28
N PRO A 723 35.96 -11.53 5.69
CA PRO A 723 36.38 -12.74 6.40
C PRO A 723 37.77 -12.51 7.00
N GLY A 724 37.99 -12.93 8.25
CA GLY A 724 39.31 -12.78 8.90
C GLY A 724 40.42 -13.46 8.09
N THR A 725 41.67 -13.21 8.42
CA THR A 725 42.79 -13.98 7.87
C THR A 725 42.67 -15.46 8.27
N ILE A 726 43.38 -16.37 7.59
CA ILE A 726 43.35 -17.82 7.88
C ILE A 726 43.57 -18.12 9.37
N VAL A 727 44.49 -17.41 10.04
CA VAL A 727 44.76 -17.63 11.48
C VAL A 727 43.59 -17.14 12.34
N GLU A 728 42.98 -16.01 11.99
CA GLU A 728 41.81 -15.48 12.70
C GLU A 728 40.60 -16.42 12.55
N VAL A 729 40.35 -16.91 11.34
CA VAL A 729 39.28 -17.87 11.05
C VAL A 729 39.51 -19.20 11.77
N ALA A 730 40.74 -19.71 11.79
CA ALA A 730 41.09 -20.91 12.55
C ALA A 730 40.93 -20.72 14.07
N ASN A 731 41.26 -19.53 14.58
CA ASN A 731 41.09 -19.20 16.00
C ASN A 731 39.62 -19.08 16.41
N GLU A 732 38.76 -18.55 15.55
CA GLU A 732 37.31 -18.47 15.77
C GLU A 732 36.63 -19.85 15.70
N ALA A 733 37.13 -20.76 14.85
CA ALA A 733 36.58 -22.11 14.72
C ALA A 733 36.76 -22.98 15.98
N GLY A 734 37.72 -22.66 16.85
CA GLY A 734 37.89 -23.30 18.17
C GLY A 734 38.49 -24.71 18.19
N ASP A 735 38.53 -25.42 17.06
CA ASP A 735 39.02 -26.81 16.93
C ASP A 735 40.51 -26.92 16.47
N PHE A 736 41.21 -25.78 16.41
CA PHE A 736 42.59 -25.66 15.89
C PHE A 736 43.60 -25.11 16.92
N THR A 737 43.36 -25.31 18.22
CA THR A 737 44.17 -24.69 19.27
C THR A 737 45.64 -25.15 19.26
N ILE A 738 45.89 -26.43 18.94
CA ILE A 738 47.25 -27.00 18.83
C ILE A 738 47.94 -26.49 17.56
N LEU A 739 47.21 -26.38 16.44
CA LEU A 739 47.72 -25.84 15.18
C LEU A 739 48.18 -24.39 15.35
N LEU A 740 47.39 -23.55 16.03
CA LEU A 740 47.71 -22.14 16.27
C LEU A 740 48.94 -21.99 17.17
N ALA A 741 49.05 -22.81 18.23
CA ALA A 741 50.24 -22.83 19.08
C ALA A 741 51.49 -23.29 18.31
N ALA A 742 51.35 -24.25 17.39
CA ALA A 742 52.45 -24.72 16.54
C ALA A 742 52.90 -23.65 15.53
N LEU A 743 51.96 -22.91 14.93
CA LEU A 743 52.27 -21.78 14.04
C LEU A 743 53.00 -20.65 14.76
N GLU A 744 52.60 -20.34 16.00
CA GLU A 744 53.27 -19.34 16.84
C GLU A 744 54.70 -19.78 17.19
N GLN A 745 54.89 -21.04 17.61
CA GLN A 745 56.20 -21.58 17.94
C GLN A 745 57.15 -21.65 16.73
N ALA A 746 56.61 -21.90 15.53
CA ALA A 746 57.37 -21.98 14.29
C ALA A 746 57.60 -20.61 13.61
N ASP A 747 57.12 -19.51 14.18
CA ASP A 747 57.19 -18.15 13.62
C ASP A 747 56.49 -18.02 12.23
N LEU A 748 55.41 -18.78 12.03
CA LEU A 748 54.64 -18.84 10.78
C LEU A 748 53.34 -18.03 10.82
N THR A 749 52.93 -17.53 11.98
CA THR A 749 51.69 -16.75 12.16
C THR A 749 51.64 -15.51 11.25
N GLU A 750 52.72 -14.73 11.16
CA GLU A 750 52.76 -13.56 10.26
C GLU A 750 52.72 -13.98 8.78
N THR A 751 53.27 -15.14 8.43
CA THR A 751 53.28 -15.66 7.06
C THR A 751 51.85 -15.98 6.60
N LEU A 752 51.07 -16.66 7.44
CA LEU A 752 49.67 -17.02 7.14
C LEU A 752 48.66 -15.90 7.44
N ASN A 753 49.10 -14.77 8.01
CA ASN A 753 48.32 -13.53 8.12
C ASN A 753 48.65 -12.50 7.03
N SER A 754 49.64 -12.78 6.17
CA SER A 754 50.02 -11.88 5.09
C SER A 754 48.98 -11.86 3.95
N ASP A 755 49.00 -10.82 3.10
CA ASP A 755 48.12 -10.64 1.93
C ASP A 755 48.30 -11.70 0.81
N GLY A 756 49.06 -12.78 1.05
CA GLY A 756 49.19 -13.90 0.11
C GLY A 756 47.93 -14.75 0.07
N SER A 757 47.64 -15.38 -1.08
CA SER A 757 46.53 -16.32 -1.22
C SER A 757 47.02 -17.74 -0.94
N TYR A 758 46.40 -18.43 0.02
CA TYR A 758 46.81 -19.77 0.47
C TYR A 758 45.64 -20.74 0.55
N THR A 759 45.93 -22.03 0.42
CA THR A 759 45.00 -23.09 0.82
C THR A 759 45.67 -23.91 1.91
N VAL A 760 45.01 -24.00 3.08
CA VAL A 760 45.55 -24.68 4.26
C VAL A 760 44.74 -25.93 4.56
N PHE A 761 45.40 -27.08 4.54
CA PHE A 761 44.84 -28.34 5.01
C PHE A 761 45.05 -28.44 6.52
N ALA A 762 44.11 -27.94 7.32
CA ALA A 762 44.26 -27.78 8.77
C ALA A 762 43.89 -29.06 9.54
N PRO A 763 44.84 -29.72 10.23
CA PRO A 763 44.52 -30.83 11.13
C PRO A 763 43.79 -30.33 12.38
N THR A 764 42.79 -31.06 12.84
CA THR A 764 42.10 -30.77 14.11
C THR A 764 42.99 -31.07 15.32
N ASP A 765 42.60 -30.54 16.49
CA ASP A 765 43.26 -30.89 17.75
C ASP A 765 43.25 -32.41 18.04
N GLU A 766 42.21 -33.13 17.60
CA GLU A 766 42.17 -34.60 17.68
C GLU A 766 43.24 -35.27 16.79
N ALA A 767 43.44 -34.77 15.57
CA ALA A 767 44.48 -35.25 14.67
C ALA A 767 45.89 -35.07 15.25
N PHE A 768 46.15 -33.92 15.89
CA PHE A 768 47.42 -33.66 16.56
C PHE A 768 47.63 -34.56 17.78
N ASN A 769 46.60 -34.83 18.58
CA ASN A 769 46.69 -35.76 19.70
C ASN A 769 47.02 -37.18 19.24
N ALA A 770 46.37 -37.66 18.18
CA ALA A 770 46.67 -38.97 17.58
C ALA A 770 48.11 -39.02 17.02
N PHE A 771 48.58 -37.93 16.40
CA PHE A 771 49.95 -37.81 15.91
C PHE A 771 50.98 -37.89 17.04
N MET A 772 50.75 -37.22 18.17
CA MET A 772 51.63 -37.27 19.34
C MET A 772 51.72 -38.69 19.92
N GLU A 773 50.58 -39.37 20.05
CA GLU A 773 50.53 -40.77 20.52
C GLU A 773 51.30 -41.71 19.58
N ALA A 774 51.16 -41.53 18.26
CA ALA A 774 51.83 -42.36 17.27
C ALA A 774 53.36 -42.17 17.20
N ASN A 775 53.89 -41.05 17.70
CA ASN A 775 55.31 -40.69 17.64
C ASN A 775 55.99 -40.66 19.02
N ASP A 776 55.36 -41.24 20.06
CA ASP A 776 55.87 -41.28 21.43
C ASP A 776 56.18 -39.87 22.01
N LEU A 777 55.36 -38.86 21.68
CA LEU A 777 55.46 -37.50 22.22
C LEU A 777 54.61 -37.37 23.49
N GLU A 778 55.24 -37.01 24.63
CA GLU A 778 54.59 -37.04 25.95
C GLU A 778 53.52 -35.96 26.13
N ASP A 779 53.65 -34.80 25.47
CA ASP A 779 52.74 -33.67 25.57
C ASP A 779 52.90 -32.69 24.38
N GLN A 780 52.07 -31.64 24.37
CA GLN A 780 52.13 -30.57 23.38
C GLN A 780 53.49 -29.86 23.38
N ASP A 781 54.17 -29.72 24.51
CA ASP A 781 55.50 -29.09 24.57
C ASP A 781 56.53 -29.93 23.78
N ALA A 782 56.42 -31.26 23.81
CA ALA A 782 57.25 -32.17 23.02
C ALA A 782 57.00 -32.04 21.51
N LEU A 783 55.75 -31.82 21.08
CA LEU A 783 55.39 -31.52 19.69
C LEU A 783 55.96 -30.16 19.25
N LEU A 784 55.81 -29.14 20.08
CA LEU A 784 56.30 -27.78 19.83
C LEU A 784 57.84 -27.71 19.79
N ALA A 785 58.52 -28.68 20.40
CA ALA A 785 59.98 -28.80 20.40
C ALA A 785 60.57 -29.55 19.19
N LEU A 786 59.76 -30.01 18.23
CA LEU A 786 60.25 -30.70 17.04
C LEU A 786 61.16 -29.79 16.20
N GLU A 787 62.38 -30.25 15.89
CA GLU A 787 63.36 -29.49 15.10
C GLU A 787 62.86 -29.13 13.69
N ASN A 788 61.93 -29.93 13.14
CA ASN A 788 61.34 -29.77 11.82
C ASN A 788 59.89 -29.27 11.83
N LEU A 789 59.41 -28.69 12.95
CA LEU A 789 58.02 -28.27 13.10
C LEU A 789 57.56 -27.32 11.97
N GLY A 790 58.39 -26.35 11.59
CA GLY A 790 58.08 -25.41 10.52
C GLY A 790 57.89 -26.10 9.16
N ASP A 791 58.73 -27.10 8.83
CA ASP A 791 58.62 -27.85 7.58
C ASP A 791 57.36 -28.72 7.54
N VAL A 792 56.96 -29.29 8.69
CA VAL A 792 55.72 -30.04 8.85
C VAL A 792 54.51 -29.12 8.63
N LEU A 793 54.50 -27.92 9.23
CA LEU A 793 53.40 -26.97 9.09
C LEU A 793 53.29 -26.44 7.66
N LEU A 794 54.41 -26.09 7.02
CA LEU A 794 54.41 -25.63 5.62
C LEU A 794 54.04 -26.73 4.62
N TYR A 795 54.14 -28.01 5.00
CA TYR A 795 53.67 -29.12 4.18
C TYR A 795 52.14 -29.19 4.06
N HIS A 796 51.42 -28.56 4.99
CA HIS A 796 49.96 -28.46 4.97
C HIS A 796 49.44 -27.29 4.13
N VAL A 797 50.33 -26.44 3.59
CA VAL A 797 49.96 -25.21 2.92
C VAL A 797 50.37 -25.25 1.46
N ILE A 798 49.46 -24.89 0.57
CA ILE A 798 49.75 -24.66 -0.85
C ILE A 798 49.48 -23.19 -1.21
N SER A 799 50.15 -22.71 -2.26
CA SER A 799 49.95 -21.34 -2.76
C SER A 799 48.72 -21.27 -3.68
N GLY A 800 47.90 -20.23 -3.50
CA GLY A 800 46.65 -20.03 -4.20
C GLY A 800 45.44 -20.51 -3.39
N GLU A 801 44.30 -19.90 -3.65
CA GLU A 801 42.99 -20.26 -3.10
C GLU A 801 42.34 -21.30 -4.01
N VAL A 802 42.18 -22.51 -3.49
CA VAL A 802 41.63 -23.66 -4.21
C VAL A 802 40.44 -24.17 -3.43
N MET A 803 39.24 -23.82 -3.89
CA MET A 803 37.98 -24.31 -3.34
C MET A 803 37.82 -25.80 -3.68
N ALA A 804 37.01 -26.53 -2.92
CA ALA A 804 36.83 -27.97 -3.09
C ALA A 804 36.35 -28.36 -4.49
N VAL A 805 35.55 -27.51 -5.14
CA VAL A 805 35.09 -27.70 -6.52
C VAL A 805 36.24 -27.63 -7.55
N ASP A 806 37.33 -26.96 -7.21
CA ASP A 806 38.50 -26.76 -8.06
C ASP A 806 39.66 -27.72 -7.70
N ILE A 807 39.49 -28.60 -6.70
CA ILE A 807 40.47 -29.62 -6.35
C ILE A 807 40.43 -30.76 -7.39
N GLU A 808 41.48 -30.84 -8.22
CA GLU A 808 41.69 -31.94 -9.15
C GLU A 808 42.64 -33.00 -8.58
N ALA A 809 42.41 -34.28 -8.90
CA ALA A 809 43.31 -35.36 -8.53
C ALA A 809 44.68 -35.19 -9.24
N GLY A 810 45.78 -35.30 -8.50
CA GLY A 810 47.12 -35.06 -9.01
C GLY A 810 48.11 -34.73 -7.90
N THR A 811 49.22 -34.11 -8.26
CA THR A 811 50.28 -33.74 -7.32
C THR A 811 50.48 -32.23 -7.31
N VAL A 812 50.48 -31.62 -6.12
CA VAL A 812 50.64 -30.17 -5.92
C VAL A 812 51.89 -29.88 -5.08
N GLN A 813 52.58 -28.77 -5.36
CA GLN A 813 53.74 -28.36 -4.57
C GLN A 813 53.28 -27.57 -3.33
N THR A 814 53.76 -27.96 -2.15
CA THR A 814 53.50 -27.29 -0.87
C THR A 814 54.50 -26.16 -0.62
N LEU A 815 54.23 -25.31 0.37
CA LEU A 815 55.16 -24.26 0.78
C LEU A 815 56.43 -24.79 1.46
N SER A 816 56.45 -26.05 1.89
CA SER A 816 57.70 -26.70 2.33
C SER A 816 58.63 -27.07 1.17
N GLY A 817 58.17 -26.94 -0.08
CA GLY A 817 58.89 -27.29 -1.31
C GLY A 817 58.68 -28.72 -1.79
N GLU A 818 58.06 -29.57 -0.96
CA GLU A 818 57.73 -30.96 -1.25
C GLU A 818 56.39 -31.10 -2.00
N THR A 819 56.09 -32.31 -2.48
CA THR A 819 54.90 -32.57 -3.29
C THR A 819 53.85 -33.36 -2.50
N LEU A 820 52.61 -32.86 -2.49
CA LEU A 820 51.43 -33.48 -1.89
C LEU A 820 50.63 -34.19 -2.98
N GLU A 821 50.29 -35.47 -2.77
CA GLU A 821 49.40 -36.23 -3.65
C GLU A 821 47.95 -36.06 -3.21
N ILE A 822 47.07 -35.71 -4.14
CA ILE A 822 45.63 -35.54 -3.94
C ILE A 822 44.88 -36.58 -4.76
N THR A 823 44.04 -37.37 -4.09
CA THR A 823 43.13 -38.34 -4.72
C THR A 823 41.69 -37.97 -4.40
N VAL A 824 40.81 -38.05 -5.40
CA VAL A 824 39.38 -37.78 -5.25
C VAL A 824 38.61 -39.04 -5.64
N GLU A 825 37.96 -39.68 -4.67
CA GLU A 825 37.11 -40.86 -4.87
C GLU A 825 35.73 -40.61 -4.24
N ASP A 826 34.64 -40.81 -5.00
CA ASP A 826 33.25 -40.64 -4.53
C ASP A 826 32.97 -39.31 -3.80
N ASP A 827 33.48 -38.19 -4.34
CA ASP A 827 33.40 -36.83 -3.78
C ASP A 827 34.13 -36.64 -2.43
N VAL A 828 34.99 -37.58 -2.04
CA VAL A 828 35.88 -37.48 -0.87
C VAL A 828 37.31 -37.16 -1.33
N VAL A 829 37.88 -36.08 -0.81
CA VAL A 829 39.27 -35.68 -1.06
C VAL A 829 40.18 -36.33 -0.01
N MET A 830 41.19 -37.06 -0.48
CA MET A 830 42.24 -37.64 0.36
C MET A 830 43.62 -37.11 -0.02
N LEU A 831 44.47 -36.90 0.98
CA LEU A 831 45.84 -36.39 0.84
C LEU A 831 46.84 -37.47 1.22
N ASN A 832 47.80 -37.74 0.33
CA ASN A 832 48.82 -38.81 0.42
C ASN A 832 48.23 -40.21 0.73
N GLY A 833 46.93 -40.43 0.46
CA GLY A 833 46.21 -41.65 0.81
C GLY A 833 46.08 -41.93 2.31
N VAL A 834 46.39 -40.96 3.18
CA VAL A 834 46.41 -41.13 4.65
C VAL A 834 45.53 -40.13 5.40
N ALA A 835 45.32 -38.91 4.88
CA ALA A 835 44.47 -37.91 5.51
C ALA A 835 43.20 -37.70 4.67
N THR A 836 42.05 -37.59 5.33
CA THR A 836 40.76 -37.30 4.68
C THR A 836 40.38 -35.86 4.97
N VAL A 837 39.91 -35.13 3.95
CA VAL A 837 39.30 -33.81 4.15
C VAL A 837 37.88 -34.01 4.69
N THR A 838 37.62 -33.54 5.91
CA THR A 838 36.36 -33.74 6.64
C THR A 838 35.41 -32.56 6.51
N THR A 839 35.94 -31.35 6.34
CA THR A 839 35.17 -30.11 6.09
C THR A 839 35.92 -29.30 5.04
N THR A 840 35.19 -28.78 4.04
CA THR A 840 35.76 -28.00 2.95
C THR A 840 35.35 -26.54 3.01
N ASP A 841 36.09 -25.69 2.29
CA ASP A 841 35.68 -24.33 1.92
C ASP A 841 35.42 -23.37 3.10
N ILE A 842 36.26 -23.44 4.12
CA ILE A 842 36.25 -22.42 5.18
C ILE A 842 37.00 -21.19 4.66
N GLU A 843 36.26 -20.21 4.14
CA GLU A 843 36.78 -19.00 3.50
C GLU A 843 37.45 -18.03 4.49
N ALA A 844 38.58 -17.46 4.09
CA ALA A 844 39.35 -16.42 4.79
C ALA A 844 39.71 -15.28 3.83
N SER A 845 40.00 -14.07 4.32
CA SER A 845 40.38 -12.93 3.45
C SER A 845 41.64 -13.16 2.62
N ASN A 846 42.49 -14.09 3.03
CA ASN A 846 43.76 -14.41 2.39
C ASN A 846 43.84 -15.90 1.97
N GLY A 847 42.69 -16.57 1.78
CA GLY A 847 42.66 -17.93 1.25
C GLY A 847 41.51 -18.80 1.77
N VAL A 848 41.74 -20.10 1.84
CA VAL A 848 40.73 -21.09 2.26
C VAL A 848 41.34 -22.17 3.15
N ILE A 849 40.56 -22.67 4.11
CA ILE A 849 40.92 -23.79 4.97
C ILE A 849 40.07 -25.01 4.61
N HIS A 850 40.73 -26.16 4.45
CA HIS A 850 40.12 -27.48 4.37
C HIS A 850 40.56 -28.27 5.59
N VAL A 851 39.60 -28.80 6.35
CA VAL A 851 39.87 -29.50 7.61
C VAL A 851 40.25 -30.95 7.32
N ILE A 852 41.31 -31.45 7.96
CA ILE A 852 41.77 -32.84 7.79
C ILE A 852 41.80 -33.59 9.12
N ASP A 853 41.59 -34.90 9.05
CA ASP A 853 41.54 -35.80 10.21
C ASP A 853 42.91 -36.31 10.67
N THR A 854 43.98 -36.04 9.92
CA THR A 854 45.33 -36.60 10.15
C THR A 854 46.41 -35.57 9.87
N VAL A 855 47.43 -35.47 10.72
CA VAL A 855 48.60 -34.60 10.48
C VAL A 855 49.44 -35.17 9.33
N LEU A 856 49.67 -34.35 8.30
CA LEU A 856 50.52 -34.69 7.17
C LEU A 856 51.99 -34.61 7.56
N THR A 857 52.73 -35.69 7.33
CA THR A 857 54.19 -35.70 7.43
C THR A 857 54.82 -36.03 6.09
N GLN A 858 56.02 -35.52 5.88
CA GLN A 858 56.85 -35.92 4.76
C GLN A 858 57.23 -37.39 4.96
N ALA A 859 57.11 -38.21 3.90
CA ALA A 859 57.58 -39.58 3.95
C ALA A 859 59.09 -39.57 4.24
N SER A 860 59.53 -40.28 5.28
CA SER A 860 60.95 -40.54 5.49
C SER A 860 61.48 -41.34 4.29
N GLU A 861 62.54 -40.87 3.63
CA GLU A 861 63.30 -41.70 2.67
C GLU A 861 63.75 -43.03 3.27
#